data_AF-A0A960L8S9-F1
#
_entry.id   AF-A0A960L8S9-F1
#
_cell.length_a   1.000
_cell.length_b   1.000
_cell.length_c   1.000
_cell.angle_alpha   90.00
_cell.angle_beta   90.00
_cell.angle_gamma   90.00
#
_symmetry.space_group_name_H-M   'P 1'
#
loop_
_entity.id
_entity.type
_entity.pdbx_description
1 polymer ?
#
loop_
_entity_poly.entity_id
_entity_poly.type
_entity_poly.pdbx_seq_one_letter_code
_entity_poly.pdbx_strand_id
1 'polypeptide(L)'
;RLPDYMVPAVFEELEALPLTANRKLDRGALPRPELRIEVDAGAAPRGEVEESLAELWRQVLGIESVPRHASFFALGGHSLALTRLAARIAGGLGAEVPLRELFEHHTLAGQARCIAAARPAAGGRAPSPILRHDDTAGPAPLSFAQQRLWFLDQLNPGTAAFNLAFAFRLRGGLDRQALTRALDDVVERHEVLRSRFPSVEGTPRQVPAAEGRNLLPVIDVSRMGAAAEVLIVGLCEAVARRPFDLERGPLVRAVLFARSATEHTTVVSLHHIVTDGWSNGVLVRDLGELYAARVEGRSPRLEELPLAYADFAAWQRESLGAAVLERELEAWREHLRGWPRELDLPTDRPRPAVASLRGRTEPFTLQTPPASLERLAEAGGTTLFPVLLAAFQVLLHHLTGETRMLVGTDVANRRRRELEGLVGFFVNQLVLTGDLEGDPTFGELVERAKAATVFAQDHQDAPFDRVVDAVGIERRLDRSPLFQVKLILQNTPFEPLRLAGVDLEPLPVEKGIAQQDLVVALWQREGVLEGWANFSTDLFRASTVRGWLGDFDGLLAEVVKEPHCRLERLRQSLVVAGTTPSTAQEPKMKKPSLASFKKSPAAAVATRLVERSLPASGSLPLIFSPTTDGVDLVEWLAGERAAVLADLRSHGALFFRGFGVTEPEYFERFATTVCDSLFDENGEHPHESVSGNVYTPVFYSPANKLLWHNENSFNFRWPGKIIFCSVLPAASGGETPVADSRQVYRAIDPEIRDRFEELGVLYRRNYGRGMGLDWQEVFQTDDRRVVEDYCHENRLSFHWRDDGALRTECLRPAVIEHAATGEKSWFNQAQHWHPACLDPATRQSLTSLFSEEDLPRSCSFGDGSPIPDEFMHHVLEVYARLEAVQPWGAGDVMLLDNVLCAHARNPYQGDRKLLVAMGDMGTFEA
;
A
#
# COMPACT_ATOMS: atom_id res chain seq x y z
N ARG A 1 16.89 -40.00 24.91
CA ARG A 1 17.55 -39.59 23.66
C ARG A 1 16.46 -39.00 22.77
N LEU A 2 16.58 -37.72 22.43
CA LEU A 2 15.66 -36.96 21.57
C LEU A 2 16.45 -36.48 20.34
N PRO A 3 15.79 -36.20 19.20
CA PRO A 3 16.40 -35.47 18.09
C PRO A 3 16.87 -34.07 18.52
N ASP A 4 17.94 -33.54 17.95
CA ASP A 4 18.58 -32.27 18.39
C ASP A 4 17.61 -31.07 18.42
N TYR A 5 16.63 -31.00 17.51
CA TYR A 5 15.62 -29.93 17.49
C TYR A 5 14.58 -29.99 18.62
N MET A 6 14.52 -31.11 19.35
CA MET A 6 13.66 -31.30 20.52
C MET A 6 14.41 -31.13 21.85
N VAL A 7 15.71 -30.83 21.79
CA VAL A 7 16.52 -30.54 22.97
C VAL A 7 16.45 -29.02 23.22
N PRO A 8 15.93 -28.56 24.37
CA PRO A 8 15.94 -27.15 24.73
C PRO A 8 17.34 -26.54 24.62
N ALA A 9 17.44 -25.35 24.03
CA ALA A 9 18.71 -24.64 23.84
C ALA A 9 19.37 -24.21 25.16
N VAL A 10 18.59 -24.09 26.24
CA VAL A 10 19.05 -23.74 27.59
C VAL A 10 18.30 -24.61 28.59
N PHE A 11 19.01 -25.13 29.59
CA PHE A 11 18.43 -25.81 30.75
C PHE A 11 18.76 -24.97 31.99
N GLU A 12 17.72 -24.50 32.70
CA GLU A 12 17.88 -23.82 33.99
C GLU A 12 17.27 -24.65 35.11
N GLU A 13 18.05 -24.87 36.17
CA GLU A 13 17.61 -25.58 37.36
C GLU A 13 16.93 -24.61 38.33
N LEU A 14 15.75 -24.98 38.82
CA LEU A 14 14.97 -24.22 39.80
C LEU A 14 14.68 -25.11 41.00
N GLU A 15 14.80 -24.58 42.22
CA GLU A 15 14.41 -25.32 43.44
C GLU A 15 12.90 -25.64 43.46
N ALA A 16 12.06 -24.77 42.87
CA ALA A 16 10.63 -25.01 42.70
C ALA A 16 10.06 -24.19 41.53
N LEU A 17 9.04 -24.74 40.85
CA LEU A 17 8.32 -24.01 39.80
C LEU A 17 7.44 -22.91 40.40
N PRO A 18 7.53 -21.65 39.95
CA PRO A 18 6.66 -20.59 40.43
C PRO A 18 5.22 -20.86 39.99
N LEU A 19 4.28 -20.76 40.93
CA LEU A 19 2.86 -21.00 40.68
C LEU A 19 2.05 -19.73 40.93
N THR A 20 1.07 -19.49 40.06
CA THR A 20 0.00 -18.50 40.25
C THR A 20 -0.85 -18.83 41.47
N ALA A 21 -1.66 -17.87 41.95
CA ALA A 21 -2.62 -18.08 43.04
C ALA A 21 -3.57 -19.28 42.83
N ASN A 22 -3.80 -19.66 41.57
CA ASN A 22 -4.62 -20.82 41.18
C ASN A 22 -3.80 -22.13 41.04
N ARG A 23 -2.58 -22.20 41.58
CA ARG A 23 -1.65 -23.35 41.54
C ARG A 23 -1.27 -23.84 40.13
N LYS A 24 -1.35 -22.96 39.12
CA LYS A 24 -0.82 -23.22 37.76
C LYS A 24 0.53 -22.54 37.59
N LEU A 25 1.41 -23.10 36.74
CA LEU A 25 2.72 -22.53 36.42
C LEU A 25 2.60 -21.06 36.01
N ASP A 26 3.28 -20.17 36.74
CA ASP A 26 3.39 -18.76 36.42
C ASP A 26 4.55 -18.55 35.45
N ARG A 27 4.24 -18.53 34.16
CA ARG A 27 5.24 -18.36 33.09
C ARG A 27 5.89 -16.97 33.09
N GLY A 28 5.23 -15.95 33.65
CA GLY A 28 5.77 -14.59 33.72
C GLY A 28 6.78 -14.40 34.84
N ALA A 29 6.73 -15.26 35.86
CA ALA A 29 7.66 -15.29 36.98
C ALA A 29 8.85 -16.25 36.80
N LEU A 30 8.90 -16.99 35.69
CA LEU A 30 10.09 -17.76 35.33
C LEU A 30 11.26 -16.81 35.02
N PRO A 31 12.48 -17.10 35.48
CA PRO A 31 13.65 -16.34 35.08
C PRO A 31 13.76 -16.31 33.55
N ARG A 32 14.14 -15.15 33.02
CA ARG A 32 14.38 -15.02 31.59
C ARG A 32 15.70 -15.73 31.27
N PRO A 33 15.71 -16.73 30.38
CA PRO A 33 16.94 -17.39 30.01
C PRO A 33 17.86 -16.37 29.33
N GLU A 34 19.02 -16.12 29.93
CA GLU A 34 20.10 -15.41 29.26
C GLU A 34 20.63 -16.33 28.15
N LEU A 35 20.32 -16.03 26.89
CA LEU A 35 20.93 -16.69 25.73
C LEU A 35 22.40 -16.28 25.65
N ARG A 36 23.24 -16.90 26.47
CA ARG A 36 24.67 -16.99 26.19
C ARG A 36 24.80 -18.04 25.11
N ILE A 37 24.94 -17.58 23.87
CA ILE A 37 25.47 -18.41 22.81
C ILE A 37 26.93 -18.68 23.21
N GLU A 38 27.16 -19.76 23.96
CA GLU A 38 28.49 -20.35 24.03
C GLU A 38 28.77 -20.90 22.64
N VAL A 39 29.30 -20.02 21.78
CA VAL A 39 30.04 -20.44 20.60
C VAL A 39 31.13 -21.34 21.15
N ASP A 40 31.14 -22.61 20.71
CA ASP A 40 32.18 -23.58 21.05
C ASP A 40 33.52 -22.84 21.13
N ALA A 41 34.20 -22.93 22.28
CA ALA A 41 35.41 -22.20 22.59
C ALA A 41 36.57 -22.76 21.75
N GLY A 42 36.42 -22.67 20.42
CA GLY A 42 37.44 -22.95 19.45
C GLY A 42 38.65 -22.06 19.75
N ALA A 43 39.82 -22.53 19.33
CA ALA A 43 41.07 -21.83 19.57
C ALA A 43 40.94 -20.32 19.31
N ALA A 44 41.47 -19.49 20.20
CA ALA A 44 41.52 -18.04 19.99
C ALA A 44 42.33 -17.70 18.72
N PRO A 45 42.05 -16.55 18.07
CA PRO A 45 42.89 -16.01 17.00
C PRO A 45 44.36 -15.99 17.41
N ARG A 46 45.27 -16.33 16.50
CA ARG A 46 46.71 -16.40 16.76
C ARG A 46 47.49 -15.47 15.83
N GLY A 47 48.20 -14.53 16.42
CA GLY A 47 49.12 -13.65 15.71
C GLY A 47 48.43 -12.45 15.08
N GLU A 48 49.24 -11.47 14.66
CA GLU A 48 48.79 -10.11 14.31
C GLU A 48 47.69 -10.08 13.23
N VAL A 49 47.79 -10.93 12.20
CA VAL A 49 46.81 -10.96 11.10
C VAL A 49 45.48 -11.57 11.54
N GLU A 50 45.48 -12.70 12.26
CA GLU A 50 44.25 -13.33 12.74
C GLU A 50 43.54 -12.43 13.78
N GLU A 51 44.29 -11.82 14.70
CA GLU A 51 43.76 -10.92 15.74
C GLU A 51 43.14 -9.65 15.14
N SER A 52 43.84 -9.02 14.19
CA SER A 52 43.34 -7.83 13.50
C SER A 52 42.12 -8.16 12.63
N LEU A 53 42.14 -9.30 11.94
CA LEU A 53 40.98 -9.76 11.16
C LEU A 53 39.78 -10.06 12.06
N ALA A 54 39.99 -10.65 13.24
CA ALA A 54 38.93 -10.90 14.21
C ALA A 54 38.29 -9.61 14.72
N GLU A 55 39.07 -8.54 14.93
CA GLU A 55 38.52 -7.21 15.21
C GLU A 55 37.65 -6.69 14.06
N LEU A 56 38.10 -6.81 12.82
CA LEU A 56 37.29 -6.41 11.66
C LEU A 56 35.99 -7.23 11.54
N TRP A 57 36.04 -8.54 11.79
CA TRP A 57 34.84 -9.40 11.83
C TRP A 57 33.86 -8.94 12.91
N ARG A 58 34.33 -8.66 14.13
CA ARG A 58 33.48 -8.15 15.23
C ARG A 58 32.78 -6.86 14.85
N GLN A 59 33.49 -5.93 14.23
CA GLN A 59 32.91 -4.65 13.81
C GLN A 59 31.93 -4.77 12.63
N VAL A 60 32.10 -5.78 11.77
CA VAL A 60 31.23 -5.98 10.61
C VAL A 60 29.97 -6.78 10.97
N LEU A 61 30.12 -7.80 11.83
CA LEU A 61 29.07 -8.73 12.22
C LEU A 61 28.36 -8.33 13.53
N GLY A 62 28.93 -7.43 14.32
CA GLY A 62 28.35 -7.01 15.60
C GLY A 62 28.41 -8.08 16.70
N ILE A 63 29.45 -8.92 16.68
CA ILE A 63 29.63 -10.04 17.61
C ILE A 63 30.78 -9.79 18.59
N GLU A 64 30.74 -10.43 19.77
CA GLU A 64 31.72 -10.21 20.84
C GLU A 64 33.02 -11.02 20.66
N SER A 65 32.91 -12.27 20.20
CA SER A 65 34.04 -13.19 20.06
C SER A 65 34.04 -13.87 18.69
N VAL A 66 35.25 -14.16 18.18
CA VAL A 66 35.46 -14.81 16.88
C VAL A 66 36.44 -15.96 17.06
N PRO A 67 35.96 -17.22 17.11
CA PRO A 67 36.84 -18.37 17.16
C PRO A 67 37.67 -18.50 15.88
N ARG A 68 38.92 -18.97 16.01
CA ARG A 68 39.89 -19.08 14.90
C ARG A 68 39.41 -19.92 13.71
N HIS A 69 38.62 -20.94 13.98
CA HIS A 69 38.11 -21.87 12.97
C HIS A 69 36.63 -21.66 12.66
N ALA A 70 36.01 -20.62 13.23
CA ALA A 70 34.63 -20.28 12.91
C ALA A 70 34.51 -19.85 11.45
N SER A 71 33.44 -20.29 10.82
CA SER A 71 33.04 -19.86 9.49
C SER A 71 32.39 -18.47 9.57
N PHE A 72 32.76 -17.56 8.66
CA PHE A 72 32.19 -16.22 8.56
C PHE A 72 30.67 -16.28 8.41
N PHE A 73 30.19 -17.20 7.58
CA PHE A 73 28.76 -17.36 7.30
C PHE A 73 28.00 -17.99 8.47
N ALA A 74 28.65 -18.88 9.24
CA ALA A 74 28.05 -19.47 10.45
C ALA A 74 27.86 -18.44 11.58
N LEU A 75 28.68 -17.39 11.60
CA LEU A 75 28.55 -16.27 12.53
C LEU A 75 27.60 -15.17 12.04
N GLY A 76 26.72 -15.47 11.07
CA GLY A 76 25.74 -14.51 10.53
C GLY A 76 26.29 -13.62 9.41
N GLY A 77 27.50 -13.89 8.91
CA GLY A 77 28.05 -13.20 7.76
C GLY A 77 27.28 -13.48 6.48
N HIS A 78 27.04 -12.45 5.67
CA HIS A 78 26.43 -12.53 4.34
C HIS A 78 27.27 -11.76 3.31
N SER A 79 26.92 -11.84 2.02
CA SER A 79 27.76 -11.31 0.92
C SER A 79 28.05 -9.80 1.04
N LEU A 80 27.06 -9.02 1.48
CA LEU A 80 27.24 -7.59 1.76
C LEU A 80 28.20 -7.35 2.95
N ALA A 81 28.10 -8.14 4.03
CA ALA A 81 29.04 -8.09 5.14
C ALA A 81 30.46 -8.46 4.70
N LEU A 82 30.61 -9.49 3.87
CA LEU A 82 31.90 -9.90 3.32
C LEU A 82 32.51 -8.82 2.41
N THR A 83 31.68 -8.15 1.61
CA THR A 83 32.11 -7.02 0.76
C THR A 83 32.63 -5.85 1.60
N ARG A 84 31.95 -5.53 2.71
CA ARG A 84 32.42 -4.52 3.69
C ARG A 84 33.71 -4.96 4.36
N LEU A 85 33.81 -6.24 4.74
CA LEU A 85 35.01 -6.80 5.33
C LEU A 85 36.21 -6.67 4.37
N ALA A 86 36.05 -7.04 3.09
CA ALA A 86 37.10 -6.93 2.08
C ALA A 86 37.67 -5.51 1.96
N ALA A 87 36.80 -4.49 1.98
CA ALA A 87 37.24 -3.11 1.96
C ALA A 87 37.96 -2.66 3.24
N ARG A 88 37.52 -3.15 4.41
CA ARG A 88 38.21 -2.89 5.68
C ARG A 88 39.56 -3.59 5.76
N ILE A 89 39.70 -4.79 5.16
CA ILE A 89 40.98 -5.48 5.01
C ILE A 89 41.93 -4.63 4.15
N ALA A 90 41.46 -4.12 3.01
CA ALA A 90 42.27 -3.27 2.14
C ALA A 90 42.77 -2.00 2.86
N GLY A 91 41.89 -1.31 3.60
CA GLY A 91 42.23 -0.09 4.33
C GLY A 91 43.03 -0.31 5.62
N GLY A 92 42.72 -1.34 6.40
CA GLY A 92 43.28 -1.58 7.72
C GLY A 92 44.50 -2.51 7.74
N LEU A 93 44.58 -3.46 6.81
CA LEU A 93 45.66 -4.47 6.73
C LEU A 93 46.57 -4.32 5.51
N GLY A 94 46.20 -3.43 4.56
CA GLY A 94 46.98 -3.14 3.37
C GLY A 94 47.06 -4.31 2.39
N ALA A 95 46.04 -5.16 2.36
CA ALA A 95 45.95 -6.32 1.48
C ALA A 95 44.68 -6.26 0.63
N GLU A 96 44.82 -6.38 -0.68
CA GLU A 96 43.69 -6.56 -1.60
C GLU A 96 43.50 -8.04 -1.86
N VAL A 97 42.47 -8.62 -1.22
CA VAL A 97 42.11 -10.03 -1.41
C VAL A 97 40.87 -10.08 -2.31
N PRO A 98 40.89 -10.83 -3.43
CA PRO A 98 39.71 -11.05 -4.25
C PRO A 98 38.54 -11.60 -3.41
N LEU A 99 37.31 -11.18 -3.69
CA LEU A 99 36.17 -11.59 -2.86
C LEU A 99 35.94 -13.09 -2.96
N ARG A 100 36.22 -13.69 -4.13
CA ARG A 100 36.29 -15.14 -4.32
C ARG A 100 37.14 -15.85 -3.27
N GLU A 101 38.35 -15.39 -2.99
CA GLU A 101 39.24 -16.05 -2.02
C GLU A 101 38.67 -15.98 -0.60
N LEU A 102 38.02 -14.87 -0.25
CA LEU A 102 37.36 -14.71 1.06
C LEU A 102 36.13 -15.62 1.21
N PHE A 103 35.42 -15.89 0.11
CA PHE A 103 34.32 -16.85 0.04
C PHE A 103 34.81 -18.31 0.13
N GLU A 104 35.85 -18.66 -0.62
CA GLU A 104 36.43 -20.02 -0.64
C GLU A 104 37.07 -20.37 0.70
N HIS A 105 37.80 -19.42 1.30
CA HIS A 105 38.49 -19.61 2.57
C HIS A 105 37.73 -19.04 3.76
N HIS A 106 36.43 -19.32 3.84
CA HIS A 106 35.44 -18.74 4.76
C HIS A 106 35.70 -18.85 6.28
N THR A 107 36.80 -19.45 6.74
CA THR A 107 37.15 -19.46 8.18
C THR A 107 38.09 -18.30 8.53
N LEU A 108 38.09 -17.81 9.78
CA LEU A 108 39.01 -16.73 10.18
C LEU A 108 40.47 -17.07 9.84
N ALA A 109 40.93 -18.27 10.21
CA ALA A 109 42.28 -18.73 9.88
C ALA A 109 42.50 -18.91 8.36
N GLY A 110 41.46 -19.26 7.60
CA GLY A 110 41.50 -19.37 6.14
C GLY A 110 41.73 -18.00 5.49
N GLN A 111 40.85 -17.05 5.79
CA GLN A 111 40.95 -15.67 5.28
C GLN A 111 42.25 -15.00 5.71
N ALA A 112 42.70 -15.21 6.95
CA ALA A 112 43.98 -14.67 7.43
C ALA A 112 45.18 -15.18 6.60
N ARG A 113 45.15 -16.43 6.11
CA ARG A 113 46.19 -16.94 5.20
C ARG A 113 46.16 -16.26 3.84
N CYS A 114 44.97 -16.02 3.28
CA CYS A 114 44.82 -15.27 2.03
C CYS A 114 45.37 -13.85 2.17
N ILE A 115 45.02 -13.17 3.25
CA ILE A 115 45.53 -11.82 3.56
C ILE A 115 47.05 -11.83 3.70
N ALA A 116 47.62 -12.81 4.41
CA ALA A 116 49.06 -12.94 4.56
C ALA A 116 49.77 -13.20 3.22
N ALA A 117 49.15 -13.95 2.31
CA ALA A 117 49.67 -14.22 0.97
C ALA A 117 49.50 -13.03 0.01
N ALA A 118 48.43 -12.25 0.15
CA ALA A 118 48.12 -11.08 -0.67
C ALA A 118 48.83 -9.80 -0.22
N ARG A 119 49.45 -9.79 0.98
CA ARG A 119 50.28 -8.69 1.44
C ARG A 119 51.45 -8.48 0.47
N PRO A 120 51.57 -7.31 -0.18
CA PRO A 120 52.72 -7.04 -1.01
C PRO A 120 53.99 -6.98 -0.15
N ALA A 121 55.11 -7.48 -0.67
CA ALA A 121 56.42 -7.04 -0.19
C ALA A 121 56.53 -5.52 -0.44
N ALA A 122 56.33 -4.72 0.60
CA ALA A 122 56.46 -3.25 0.67
C ALA A 122 56.23 -2.51 -0.67
N GLY A 123 54.98 -2.16 -1.00
CA GLY A 123 54.70 -1.28 -2.15
C GLY A 123 53.34 -1.38 -2.85
N GLY A 124 52.37 -2.14 -2.32
CA GLY A 124 51.02 -2.18 -2.90
C GLY A 124 50.34 -0.82 -2.84
N ARG A 125 49.79 -0.36 -3.97
CA ARG A 125 49.16 0.95 -4.11
C ARG A 125 47.79 0.92 -3.40
N ALA A 126 47.67 1.58 -2.26
CA ALA A 126 46.39 1.76 -1.59
C ALA A 126 45.37 2.39 -2.57
N PRO A 127 44.09 2.00 -2.53
CA PRO A 127 43.08 2.54 -3.43
C PRO A 127 42.95 4.06 -3.22
N SER A 128 42.98 4.83 -4.31
CA SER A 128 42.97 6.30 -4.25
C SER A 128 41.85 6.82 -3.35
N PRO A 129 42.11 7.77 -2.44
CA PRO A 129 41.08 8.33 -1.58
C PRO A 129 39.99 9.03 -2.40
N ILE A 130 38.76 9.03 -1.89
CA ILE A 130 37.71 9.89 -2.43
C ILE A 130 37.98 11.29 -1.89
N LEU A 131 38.25 12.23 -2.79
CA LEU A 131 38.49 13.63 -2.44
C LEU A 131 37.22 14.43 -2.70
N ARG A 132 37.07 15.56 -2.00
CA ARG A 132 35.99 16.50 -2.29
C ARG A 132 36.16 17.06 -3.70
N HIS A 133 35.08 17.10 -4.46
CA HIS A 133 35.05 17.69 -5.79
C HIS A 133 35.34 19.20 -5.70
N ASP A 134 36.13 19.71 -6.63
CA ASP A 134 36.42 21.14 -6.72
C ASP A 134 35.32 21.84 -7.51
N ASP A 135 34.41 22.51 -6.81
CA ASP A 135 33.30 23.26 -7.42
C ASP A 135 33.78 24.37 -8.38
N THR A 136 35.04 24.84 -8.27
CA THR A 136 35.61 25.82 -9.20
C THR A 136 35.91 25.22 -10.58
N ALA A 137 36.05 23.90 -10.67
CA ALA A 137 36.18 23.17 -11.93
C ALA A 137 34.83 22.98 -12.67
N GLY A 138 33.73 23.47 -12.10
CA GLY A 138 32.38 23.36 -12.62
C GLY A 138 31.56 22.23 -11.97
N PRO A 139 30.28 22.09 -12.35
CA PRO A 139 29.38 21.10 -11.76
C PRO A 139 29.87 19.66 -11.87
N ALA A 140 29.66 18.89 -10.80
CA ALA A 140 30.06 17.49 -10.75
C ALA A 140 29.39 16.66 -11.87
N PRO A 141 30.08 15.65 -12.44
CA PRO A 141 29.46 14.71 -13.36
C PRO A 141 28.45 13.82 -12.61
N LEU A 142 27.49 13.23 -13.34
CA LEU A 142 26.67 12.16 -12.78
C LEU A 142 27.51 10.90 -12.58
N SER A 143 27.19 10.10 -11.56
CA SER A 143 27.66 8.71 -11.49
C SER A 143 27.16 7.91 -12.69
N PHE A 144 27.72 6.73 -12.96
CA PHE A 144 27.21 5.89 -14.05
C PHE A 144 25.74 5.50 -13.83
N ALA A 145 25.39 5.19 -12.58
CA ALA A 145 24.03 4.80 -12.20
C ALA A 145 23.03 5.98 -12.36
N GLN A 146 23.44 7.19 -11.97
CA GLN A 146 22.61 8.38 -12.21
C GLN A 146 22.46 8.70 -13.70
N GLN A 147 23.53 8.59 -14.49
CA GLN A 147 23.48 8.85 -15.93
C GLN A 147 22.50 7.91 -16.63
N ARG A 148 22.44 6.65 -16.21
CA ARG A 148 21.43 5.69 -16.68
C ARG A 148 20.01 6.17 -16.45
N LEU A 149 19.68 6.53 -15.20
CA LEU A 149 18.32 6.98 -14.87
C LEU A 149 17.96 8.27 -15.59
N TRP A 150 18.91 9.20 -15.71
CA TRP A 150 18.74 10.41 -16.51
C TRP A 150 18.43 10.08 -17.97
N PHE A 151 19.18 9.16 -18.59
CA PHE A 151 18.91 8.72 -19.97
C PHE A 151 17.54 8.04 -20.13
N LEU A 152 17.13 7.20 -19.17
CA LEU A 152 15.82 6.55 -19.18
C LEU A 152 14.67 7.56 -19.03
N ASP A 153 14.86 8.60 -18.22
CA ASP A 153 13.93 9.72 -18.09
C ASP A 153 13.81 10.52 -19.40
N GLN A 154 14.93 10.77 -20.10
CA GLN A 154 14.90 11.43 -21.42
C GLN A 154 14.20 10.60 -22.50
N LEU A 155 14.28 9.26 -22.42
CA LEU A 155 13.57 8.37 -23.35
C LEU A 155 12.06 8.31 -23.07
N ASN A 156 11.66 8.44 -21.81
CA ASN A 156 10.26 8.35 -21.38
C ASN A 156 9.90 9.52 -20.44
N PRO A 157 9.88 10.77 -20.97
CA PRO A 157 9.64 11.94 -20.15
C PRO A 157 8.23 11.90 -19.56
N GLY A 158 8.08 12.41 -18.34
CA GLY A 158 6.78 12.48 -17.67
C GLY A 158 6.28 11.13 -17.14
N THR A 159 7.16 10.17 -16.91
CA THR A 159 6.81 8.92 -16.22
C THR A 159 7.17 8.96 -14.73
N ALA A 160 6.45 8.19 -13.90
CA ALA A 160 6.80 7.96 -12.50
C ALA A 160 7.54 6.64 -12.27
N ALA A 161 8.13 6.08 -13.34
CA ALA A 161 8.73 4.75 -13.34
C ALA A 161 9.80 4.58 -12.25
N PHE A 162 10.53 5.65 -11.93
CA PHE A 162 11.61 5.69 -10.96
C PHE A 162 11.26 6.47 -9.69
N ASN A 163 9.96 6.64 -9.38
CA ASN A 163 9.55 7.23 -8.12
C ASN A 163 9.61 6.18 -7.00
N LEU A 164 10.27 6.52 -5.89
CA LEU A 164 10.08 5.89 -4.60
C LEU A 164 8.96 6.64 -3.86
N ALA A 165 8.11 5.93 -3.13
CA ALA A 165 7.02 6.53 -2.37
C ALA A 165 6.74 5.65 -1.15
N PHE A 166 6.62 6.29 -0.01
CA PHE A 166 6.37 5.66 1.28
C PHE A 166 5.24 6.42 1.95
N ALA A 167 4.21 5.72 2.41
CA ALA A 167 3.17 6.33 3.22
C ALA A 167 3.11 5.68 4.59
N PHE A 168 2.78 6.48 5.59
CA PHE A 168 2.68 6.05 6.99
C PHE A 168 1.44 6.68 7.62
N ARG A 169 0.67 5.88 8.35
CA ARG A 169 -0.26 6.36 9.36
C ARG A 169 0.53 6.66 10.62
N LEU A 170 0.35 7.85 11.17
CA LEU A 170 1.05 8.35 12.35
C LEU A 170 0.01 8.53 13.47
N ARG A 171 0.21 7.85 14.61
CA ARG A 171 -0.68 7.93 15.78
C ARG A 171 0.09 8.45 16.99
N GLY A 172 -0.45 9.45 17.69
CA GLY A 172 0.17 10.03 18.88
C GLY A 172 0.37 11.54 18.81
N GLY A 173 1.15 12.08 19.75
CA GLY A 173 1.37 13.52 19.92
C GLY A 173 2.39 14.10 18.95
N LEU A 174 2.10 14.04 17.64
CA LEU A 174 3.02 14.51 16.60
C LEU A 174 3.24 16.03 16.69
N ASP A 175 4.49 16.47 16.89
CA ASP A 175 4.87 17.86 16.68
C ASP A 175 5.11 18.10 15.18
N ARG A 176 4.06 18.59 14.51
CA ARG A 176 4.07 18.88 13.06
C ARG A 176 5.17 19.85 12.65
N GLN A 177 5.49 20.82 13.51
CA GLN A 177 6.50 21.83 13.20
C GLN A 177 7.92 21.27 13.37
N ALA A 178 8.14 20.42 14.37
CA ALA A 178 9.38 19.67 14.53
C ALA A 178 9.59 18.72 13.34
N LEU A 179 8.56 17.98 12.90
CA LEU A 179 8.66 17.08 11.75
C LEU A 179 8.96 17.82 10.45
N THR A 180 8.26 18.93 10.18
CA THR A 180 8.52 19.77 9.00
C THR A 180 9.97 20.25 8.96
N ARG A 181 10.46 20.78 10.08
CA ARG A 181 11.85 21.26 10.17
C ARG A 181 12.88 20.14 10.12
N ALA A 182 12.58 18.97 10.70
CA ALA A 182 13.46 17.81 10.61
C ALA A 182 13.59 17.32 9.16
N LEU A 183 12.51 17.33 8.39
CA LEU A 183 12.57 17.00 6.96
C LEU A 183 13.41 18.03 6.17
N ASP A 184 13.23 19.32 6.45
CA ASP A 184 14.05 20.38 5.84
C ASP A 184 15.54 20.18 6.20
N ASP A 185 15.88 19.85 7.45
CA ASP A 185 17.26 19.58 7.88
C ASP A 185 17.87 18.35 7.19
N VAL A 186 17.09 17.28 6.97
CA VAL A 186 17.55 16.08 6.24
C VAL A 186 17.93 16.45 4.81
N VAL A 187 17.10 17.26 4.13
CA VAL A 187 17.38 17.70 2.76
C VAL A 187 18.56 18.66 2.68
N GLU A 188 18.74 19.51 3.68
CA GLU A 188 19.90 20.40 3.77
C GLU A 188 21.20 19.60 3.99
N ARG A 189 21.16 18.62 4.90
CA ARG A 189 22.30 17.76 5.25
C ARG A 189 22.76 16.90 4.08
N HIS A 190 21.84 16.39 3.27
CA HIS A 190 22.14 15.49 2.15
C HIS A 190 21.99 16.21 0.82
N GLU A 191 23.08 16.80 0.32
CA GLU A 191 23.11 17.64 -0.89
C GLU A 191 22.41 17.03 -2.12
N VAL A 192 22.49 15.71 -2.30
CA VAL A 192 21.85 15.03 -3.44
C VAL A 192 20.33 15.22 -3.45
N LEU A 193 19.68 15.36 -2.30
CA LEU A 193 18.22 15.53 -2.20
C LEU A 193 17.75 16.90 -2.68
N ARG A 194 18.63 17.90 -2.62
CA ARG A 194 18.44 19.26 -3.17
C ARG A 194 19.16 19.47 -4.50
N SER A 195 19.64 18.41 -5.14
CA SER A 195 20.32 18.51 -6.45
C SER A 195 19.33 18.43 -7.62
N ARG A 196 19.67 19.14 -8.70
CA ARG A 196 19.06 19.03 -10.04
C ARG A 196 20.07 18.46 -11.04
N PHE A 197 19.56 17.94 -12.15
CA PHE A 197 20.31 17.20 -13.18
C PHE A 197 20.12 17.78 -14.59
N PRO A 198 20.45 19.06 -14.83
CA PRO A 198 20.35 19.67 -16.15
C PRO A 198 21.41 19.13 -17.12
N SER A 199 21.12 19.25 -18.43
CA SER A 199 22.14 19.15 -19.47
C SER A 199 22.93 20.45 -19.57
N VAL A 200 24.24 20.38 -19.32
CA VAL A 200 25.18 21.51 -19.45
C VAL A 200 26.13 21.17 -20.60
N GLU A 201 26.11 21.98 -21.66
CA GLU A 201 26.90 21.75 -22.88
C GLU A 201 26.69 20.35 -23.50
N GLY A 202 25.45 19.85 -23.43
CA GLY A 202 25.09 18.52 -23.97
C GLY A 202 25.49 17.34 -23.08
N THR A 203 26.03 17.59 -21.87
CA THR A 203 26.38 16.56 -20.90
C THR A 203 25.57 16.74 -19.61
N PRO A 204 24.93 15.69 -19.06
CA PRO A 204 24.21 15.83 -17.80
C PRO A 204 25.18 16.12 -16.65
N ARG A 205 24.81 17.06 -15.78
CA ARG A 205 25.59 17.47 -14.61
C ARG A 205 24.74 17.49 -13.35
N GLN A 206 25.36 17.23 -12.20
CA GLN A 206 24.72 17.40 -10.91
C GLN A 206 24.96 18.83 -10.43
N VAL A 207 23.89 19.56 -10.17
CA VAL A 207 23.96 20.94 -9.67
C VAL A 207 23.14 21.06 -8.39
N PRO A 208 23.74 21.38 -7.25
CA PRO A 208 22.98 21.68 -6.04
C PRO A 208 22.07 22.89 -6.25
N ALA A 209 20.82 22.82 -5.80
CA ALA A 209 19.92 23.97 -5.73
C ALA A 209 20.03 24.62 -4.34
N ALA A 210 19.72 25.92 -4.29
CA ALA A 210 19.78 26.74 -3.07
C ALA A 210 18.43 26.82 -2.32
N GLU A 211 17.39 26.08 -2.75
CA GLU A 211 16.01 26.33 -2.30
C GLU A 211 15.27 25.08 -1.84
N GLY A 212 14.53 25.24 -0.75
CA GLY A 212 13.60 24.29 -0.15
C GLY A 212 13.35 24.61 1.33
N ARG A 213 12.33 25.41 1.63
CA ARG A 213 11.79 25.55 3.00
C ARG A 213 10.32 25.11 2.96
N ASN A 214 9.91 24.32 3.95
CA ASN A 214 8.56 23.74 4.05
C ASN A 214 8.26 22.61 3.04
N LEU A 215 9.09 21.56 3.03
CA LEU A 215 8.89 20.38 2.18
C LEU A 215 7.71 19.48 2.57
N LEU A 216 7.07 19.76 3.72
CA LEU A 216 5.95 18.99 4.26
C LEU A 216 4.69 19.86 4.43
N PRO A 217 4.02 20.24 3.33
CA PRO A 217 2.70 20.87 3.41
C PRO A 217 1.74 20.01 4.24
N VAL A 218 1.01 20.68 5.13
CA VAL A 218 -0.02 20.07 5.98
C VAL A 218 -1.39 20.33 5.38
N ILE A 219 -2.11 19.26 5.05
CA ILE A 219 -3.48 19.30 4.55
C ILE A 219 -4.39 18.83 5.69
N ASP A 220 -5.26 19.71 6.17
CA ASP A 220 -6.24 19.34 7.17
C ASP A 220 -7.45 18.67 6.50
N VAL A 221 -7.64 17.38 6.79
CA VAL A 221 -8.75 16.56 6.29
C VAL A 221 -9.66 16.10 7.43
N SER A 222 -9.50 16.68 8.63
CA SER A 222 -10.26 16.29 9.82
C SER A 222 -11.77 16.44 9.66
N ARG A 223 -12.19 17.34 8.78
CA ARG A 223 -13.59 17.66 8.49
C ARG A 223 -14.21 16.78 7.38
N MET A 224 -13.43 15.91 6.74
CA MET A 224 -13.86 15.10 5.59
C MET A 224 -14.45 13.73 5.97
N GLY A 225 -14.36 13.32 7.23
CA GLY A 225 -15.02 12.11 7.73
C GLY A 225 -14.44 10.83 7.14
N ALA A 226 -15.30 9.89 6.71
CA ALA A 226 -14.85 8.58 6.20
C ALA A 226 -14.38 8.66 4.74
N ALA A 227 -14.91 9.64 3.98
CA ALA A 227 -14.39 9.98 2.66
C ALA A 227 -12.93 10.41 2.70
N ALA A 228 -12.45 10.88 3.87
CA ALA A 228 -11.04 11.23 4.06
C ALA A 228 -10.11 10.03 3.83
N GLU A 229 -10.48 8.81 4.24
CA GLU A 229 -9.58 7.66 4.14
C GLU A 229 -9.34 7.24 2.69
N VAL A 230 -10.43 7.08 1.93
CA VAL A 230 -10.37 6.77 0.49
C VAL A 230 -9.65 7.88 -0.27
N LEU A 231 -9.97 9.14 0.05
CA LEU A 231 -9.29 10.28 -0.56
C LEU A 231 -7.80 10.30 -0.22
N ILE A 232 -7.40 10.12 1.05
CA ILE A 232 -5.99 10.12 1.48
C ILE A 232 -5.22 9.03 0.74
N VAL A 233 -5.78 7.83 0.59
CA VAL A 233 -5.13 6.75 -0.18
C VAL A 233 -4.96 7.18 -1.63
N GLY A 234 -6.01 7.68 -2.29
CA GLY A 234 -5.93 8.18 -3.66
C GLY A 234 -4.94 9.35 -3.83
N LEU A 235 -4.85 10.25 -2.84
CA LEU A 235 -3.89 11.35 -2.82
C LEU A 235 -2.45 10.85 -2.62
N CYS A 236 -2.23 9.86 -1.75
CA CYS A 236 -0.93 9.21 -1.60
C CYS A 236 -0.47 8.56 -2.91
N GLU A 237 -1.38 7.87 -3.60
CA GLU A 237 -1.10 7.27 -4.91
C GLU A 237 -0.84 8.32 -5.98
N ALA A 238 -1.62 9.41 -6.01
CA ALA A 238 -1.41 10.53 -6.92
C ALA A 238 -0.04 11.20 -6.69
N VAL A 239 0.37 11.40 -5.44
CA VAL A 239 1.71 11.90 -5.10
C VAL A 239 2.78 10.93 -5.60
N ALA A 240 2.60 9.63 -5.36
CA ALA A 240 3.54 8.58 -5.79
C ALA A 240 3.68 8.48 -7.31
N ARG A 241 2.60 8.69 -8.06
CA ARG A 241 2.53 8.57 -9.53
C ARG A 241 2.79 9.87 -10.28
N ARG A 242 2.84 11.02 -9.59
CA ARG A 242 3.18 12.29 -10.24
C ARG A 242 4.68 12.27 -10.61
N PRO A 243 5.07 12.52 -11.87
CA PRO A 243 6.47 12.53 -12.30
C PRO A 243 7.30 13.61 -11.61
N PHE A 244 8.62 13.41 -11.55
CA PHE A 244 9.58 14.46 -11.19
C PHE A 244 10.20 15.07 -12.45
N ASP A 245 10.57 16.35 -12.37
CA ASP A 245 11.38 17.02 -13.39
C ASP A 245 12.85 17.03 -12.90
N LEU A 246 13.70 16.24 -13.56
CA LEU A 246 15.11 16.10 -13.18
C LEU A 246 15.92 17.39 -13.39
N GLU A 247 15.55 18.22 -14.36
CA GLU A 247 16.28 19.46 -14.67
C GLU A 247 15.98 20.57 -13.66
N ARG A 248 14.74 20.61 -13.13
CA ARG A 248 14.28 21.67 -12.24
C ARG A 248 14.30 21.31 -10.76
N GLY A 249 13.94 20.07 -10.41
CA GLY A 249 13.71 19.66 -9.02
C GLY A 249 12.56 20.44 -8.34
N PRO A 250 12.40 20.33 -7.00
CA PRO A 250 13.10 19.39 -6.11
C PRO A 250 12.67 17.93 -6.37
N LEU A 251 13.56 16.98 -6.04
CA LEU A 251 13.35 15.54 -6.28
C LEU A 251 12.88 14.78 -5.04
N VAL A 252 12.31 15.53 -4.09
CA VAL A 252 11.64 15.07 -2.89
C VAL A 252 10.32 15.82 -2.79
N ARG A 253 9.24 15.11 -2.50
CA ARG A 253 7.92 15.66 -2.24
C ARG A 253 7.33 14.95 -1.04
N ALA A 254 6.80 15.69 -0.08
CA ALA A 254 6.07 15.11 1.02
C ALA A 254 4.74 15.83 1.23
N VAL A 255 3.79 15.14 1.85
CA VAL A 255 2.51 15.71 2.28
C VAL A 255 2.15 15.10 3.62
N LEU A 256 1.62 15.92 4.53
CA LEU A 256 1.06 15.46 5.80
C LEU A 256 -0.45 15.75 5.82
N PHE A 257 -1.27 14.71 5.83
CA PHE A 257 -2.70 14.79 6.04
C PHE A 257 -3.02 14.72 7.52
N ALA A 258 -3.59 15.78 8.09
CA ALA A 258 -4.05 15.80 9.48
C ALA A 258 -5.51 15.35 9.56
N ARG A 259 -5.78 14.21 10.21
CA ARG A 259 -7.13 13.65 10.40
C ARG A 259 -7.71 14.05 11.76
N SER A 260 -6.86 14.19 12.77
CA SER A 260 -7.22 14.69 14.10
C SER A 260 -5.98 15.26 14.79
N ALA A 261 -6.09 15.65 16.07
CA ALA A 261 -4.94 16.06 16.86
C ALA A 261 -3.90 14.94 17.06
N THR A 262 -4.31 13.68 16.97
CA THR A 262 -3.45 12.51 17.26
C THR A 262 -3.34 11.54 16.11
N GLU A 263 -4.05 11.74 15.00
CA GLU A 263 -4.00 10.88 13.83
C GLU A 263 -3.65 11.68 12.58
N HIS A 264 -2.58 11.25 11.92
CA HIS A 264 -2.11 11.83 10.69
C HIS A 264 -1.77 10.72 9.70
N THR A 265 -1.72 11.07 8.42
CA THR A 265 -1.11 10.25 7.38
C THR A 265 -0.07 11.08 6.68
N THR A 266 1.11 10.54 6.43
CA THR A 266 2.11 11.21 5.57
C THR A 266 2.46 10.35 4.38
N VAL A 267 2.72 10.97 3.25
CA VAL A 267 3.36 10.36 2.09
C VAL A 267 4.62 11.14 1.77
N VAL A 268 5.71 10.41 1.52
CA VAL A 268 6.99 10.96 1.06
C VAL A 268 7.35 10.24 -0.23
N SER A 269 7.54 11.01 -1.30
CA SER A 269 8.02 10.51 -2.58
C SER A 269 9.37 11.13 -2.93
N LEU A 270 10.27 10.31 -3.46
CA LEU A 270 11.61 10.70 -3.90
C LEU A 270 11.87 10.12 -5.29
N HIS A 271 12.68 10.77 -6.11
CA HIS A 271 13.17 10.14 -7.33
C HIS A 271 14.34 9.19 -7.05
N HIS A 272 14.39 8.03 -7.69
CA HIS A 272 15.44 7.02 -7.45
C HIS A 272 16.84 7.51 -7.83
N ILE A 273 16.98 8.60 -8.61
CA ILE A 273 18.27 9.21 -8.94
C ILE A 273 18.99 9.86 -7.74
N VAL A 274 18.24 10.20 -6.67
CA VAL A 274 18.78 10.86 -5.47
C VAL A 274 18.82 9.95 -4.23
N THR A 275 18.30 8.72 -4.32
CA THR A 275 18.21 7.80 -3.18
C THR A 275 18.14 6.34 -3.64
N ASP A 276 18.44 5.40 -2.75
CA ASP A 276 18.33 3.97 -2.96
C ASP A 276 17.88 3.24 -1.69
N GLY A 277 17.77 1.90 -1.75
CA GLY A 277 17.34 1.10 -0.61
C GLY A 277 18.18 1.30 0.67
N TRP A 278 19.50 1.46 0.52
CA TRP A 278 20.40 1.76 1.64
C TRP A 278 20.21 3.19 2.15
N SER A 279 20.12 4.15 1.25
CA SER A 279 19.87 5.55 1.58
C SER A 279 18.59 5.71 2.37
N ASN A 280 17.55 4.91 2.11
CA ASN A 280 16.31 4.99 2.88
C ASN A 280 16.54 4.67 4.36
N GLY A 281 17.41 3.72 4.70
CA GLY A 281 17.80 3.47 6.10
C GLY A 281 18.53 4.66 6.73
N VAL A 282 19.44 5.29 5.98
CA VAL A 282 20.14 6.52 6.39
C VAL A 282 19.16 7.68 6.61
N LEU A 283 18.21 7.88 5.69
CA LEU A 283 17.17 8.91 5.76
C LEU A 283 16.29 8.72 6.99
N VAL A 284 15.85 7.48 7.24
CA VAL A 284 15.01 7.13 8.39
C VAL A 284 15.74 7.43 9.70
N ARG A 285 16.99 7.00 9.84
CA ARG A 285 17.83 7.27 11.02
C ARG A 285 17.99 8.77 11.25
N ASP A 286 18.41 9.51 10.22
CA ASP A 286 18.68 10.95 10.33
C ASP A 286 17.39 11.72 10.65
N LEU A 287 16.26 11.38 10.00
CA LEU A 287 14.95 12.01 10.27
C LEU A 287 14.50 11.77 11.71
N GLY A 288 14.62 10.55 12.22
CA GLY A 288 14.25 10.21 13.59
C GLY A 288 15.04 11.00 14.64
N GLU A 289 16.37 11.07 14.46
CA GLU A 289 17.25 11.82 15.37
C GLU A 289 17.04 13.33 15.28
N LEU A 290 16.86 13.90 14.09
CA LEU A 290 16.57 15.32 13.90
C LEU A 290 15.21 15.71 14.51
N TYR A 291 14.19 14.86 14.33
CA TYR A 291 12.90 15.07 14.97
C TYR A 291 12.99 15.03 16.49
N ALA A 292 13.63 13.99 17.05
CA ALA A 292 13.80 13.85 18.50
C ALA A 292 14.58 15.04 19.10
N ALA A 293 15.66 15.47 18.44
CA ALA A 293 16.43 16.63 18.87
C ALA A 293 15.59 17.92 18.93
N ARG A 294 14.69 18.11 17.96
CA ARG A 294 13.80 19.27 17.90
C ARG A 294 12.71 19.23 18.96
N VAL A 295 12.09 18.07 19.19
CA VAL A 295 11.08 17.90 20.26
C VAL A 295 11.69 18.13 21.64
N GLU A 296 12.91 17.65 21.86
CA GLU A 296 13.61 17.77 23.14
C GLU A 296 14.35 19.12 23.33
N GLY A 297 14.42 19.96 22.30
CA GLY A 297 15.15 21.23 22.34
C GLY A 297 16.67 21.08 22.48
N ARG A 298 17.25 19.98 21.97
CA ARG A 298 18.69 19.67 22.02
C ARG A 298 19.34 19.73 20.64
N SER A 299 20.66 19.71 20.60
CA SER A 299 21.40 19.53 19.35
C SER A 299 21.30 18.07 18.86
N PRO A 300 21.22 17.83 17.54
CA PRO A 300 21.23 16.48 16.98
C PRO A 300 22.61 15.82 17.14
N ARG A 301 22.60 14.51 17.38
CA ARG A 301 23.78 13.65 17.57
C ARG A 301 24.08 12.88 16.28
N LEU A 302 24.33 13.62 15.20
CA LEU A 302 24.69 13.06 13.90
C LEU A 302 26.17 13.32 13.62
N GLU A 303 26.89 12.31 13.17
CA GLU A 303 28.29 12.47 12.73
C GLU A 303 28.37 13.44 11.54
N GLU A 304 29.50 14.13 11.39
CA GLU A 304 29.73 14.99 10.22
C GLU A 304 29.93 14.13 8.97
N LEU A 305 29.33 14.53 7.85
CA LEU A 305 29.51 13.83 6.58
C LEU A 305 30.81 14.34 5.92
N PRO A 306 31.86 13.50 5.78
CA PRO A 306 33.13 13.94 5.22
C PRO A 306 33.04 14.23 3.71
N LEU A 307 32.05 13.65 3.04
CA LEU A 307 31.86 13.65 1.59
C LEU A 307 30.39 13.95 1.26
N ALA A 308 30.16 14.47 0.06
CA ALA A 308 28.86 14.51 -0.61
C ALA A 308 28.77 13.40 -1.68
N TYR A 309 27.56 13.11 -2.18
CA TYR A 309 27.40 12.16 -3.29
C TYR A 309 28.14 12.60 -4.57
N ALA A 310 28.19 13.90 -4.82
CA ALA A 310 28.91 14.47 -5.97
C ALA A 310 30.41 14.09 -5.97
N ASP A 311 31.03 14.02 -4.78
CA ASP A 311 32.42 13.60 -4.61
C ASP A 311 32.62 12.14 -5.05
N PHE A 312 31.68 11.26 -4.66
CA PHE A 312 31.67 9.87 -5.11
C PHE A 312 31.48 9.77 -6.63
N ALA A 313 30.58 10.56 -7.21
CA ALA A 313 30.32 10.55 -8.65
C ALA A 313 31.57 10.97 -9.45
N ALA A 314 32.25 12.03 -9.02
CA ALA A 314 33.51 12.49 -9.63
C ALA A 314 34.61 11.43 -9.50
N TRP A 315 34.82 10.90 -8.29
CA TRP A 315 35.81 9.84 -8.05
C TRP A 315 35.51 8.57 -8.85
N GLN A 316 34.25 8.15 -8.97
CA GLN A 316 33.88 6.97 -9.75
C GLN A 316 34.27 7.13 -11.22
N ARG A 317 34.08 8.32 -11.80
CA ARG A 317 34.45 8.60 -13.20
C ARG A 317 35.95 8.59 -13.42
N GLU A 318 36.73 9.08 -12.47
CA GLU A 318 38.19 9.10 -12.55
C GLU A 318 38.79 7.70 -12.30
N SER A 319 38.32 7.01 -11.24
CA SER A 319 38.83 5.71 -10.82
C SER A 319 38.52 4.59 -11.82
N LEU A 320 37.31 4.57 -12.40
CA LEU A 320 36.95 3.70 -13.53
C LEU A 320 37.42 4.34 -14.85
N GLY A 321 38.70 4.74 -14.91
CA GLY A 321 39.33 5.18 -16.14
C GLY A 321 39.22 4.11 -17.25
N ALA A 322 39.41 4.54 -18.50
CA ALA A 322 39.10 3.72 -19.68
C ALA A 322 39.71 2.31 -19.65
N ALA A 323 40.94 2.15 -19.16
CA ALA A 323 41.63 0.85 -19.12
C ALA A 323 41.05 -0.10 -18.06
N VAL A 324 40.68 0.40 -16.88
CA VAL A 324 40.07 -0.42 -15.82
C VAL A 324 38.67 -0.84 -16.26
N LEU A 325 37.88 0.10 -16.75
CA LEU A 325 36.54 -0.19 -17.25
C LEU A 325 36.57 -1.23 -18.39
N GLU A 326 37.48 -1.09 -19.36
CA GLU A 326 37.56 -2.05 -20.47
C GLU A 326 37.93 -3.46 -20.00
N ARG A 327 38.80 -3.58 -18.99
CA ARG A 327 39.13 -4.88 -18.39
C ARG A 327 37.91 -5.54 -17.74
N GLU A 328 37.13 -4.79 -16.98
CA GLU A 328 35.90 -5.31 -16.37
C GLU A 328 34.87 -5.69 -17.45
N LEU A 329 34.74 -4.88 -18.51
CA LEU A 329 33.83 -5.17 -19.62
C LEU A 329 34.26 -6.42 -20.41
N GLU A 330 35.55 -6.64 -20.63
CA GLU A 330 36.02 -7.85 -21.32
C GLU A 330 35.72 -9.11 -20.52
N ALA A 331 35.89 -9.08 -19.19
CA ALA A 331 35.51 -10.18 -18.31
C ALA A 331 34.00 -10.49 -18.44
N TRP A 332 33.14 -9.47 -18.46
CA TRP A 332 31.71 -9.64 -18.67
C TRP A 332 31.37 -10.18 -20.07
N ARG A 333 32.04 -9.72 -21.13
CA ARG A 333 31.85 -10.24 -22.50
C ARG A 333 32.19 -11.72 -22.60
N GLU A 334 33.30 -12.14 -21.99
CA GLU A 334 33.71 -13.54 -21.98
C GLU A 334 32.74 -14.38 -21.15
N HIS A 335 32.39 -13.95 -19.94
CA HIS A 335 31.50 -14.68 -19.04
C HIS A 335 30.10 -14.89 -19.64
N LEU A 336 29.56 -13.87 -20.32
CA LEU A 336 28.25 -13.91 -20.94
C LEU A 336 28.27 -14.44 -22.38
N ARG A 337 29.41 -14.95 -22.88
CA ARG A 337 29.51 -15.48 -24.26
C ARG A 337 28.65 -16.74 -24.41
N GLY A 338 27.81 -16.76 -25.45
CA GLY A 338 26.98 -17.93 -25.78
C GLY A 338 25.85 -18.22 -24.79
N TRP A 339 25.51 -17.28 -23.90
CA TRP A 339 24.33 -17.37 -23.05
C TRP A 339 23.08 -16.86 -23.77
N PRO A 340 21.91 -17.50 -23.57
CA PRO A 340 20.65 -16.98 -24.08
C PRO A 340 20.40 -15.57 -23.52
N ARG A 341 19.88 -14.69 -24.38
CA ARG A 341 19.66 -13.26 -24.06
C ARG A 341 18.22 -12.96 -23.66
N GLU A 342 17.33 -13.93 -23.83
CA GLU A 342 15.91 -13.82 -23.59
C GLU A 342 15.45 -15.04 -22.79
N LEU A 343 14.56 -14.80 -21.83
CA LEU A 343 13.83 -15.81 -21.08
C LEU A 343 12.34 -15.56 -21.26
N ASP A 344 11.69 -16.38 -22.08
CA ASP A 344 10.27 -16.26 -22.34
C ASP A 344 9.47 -17.04 -21.29
N LEU A 345 9.01 -16.31 -20.27
CA LEU A 345 8.06 -16.82 -19.28
C LEU A 345 6.71 -17.17 -19.95
N PRO A 346 5.97 -18.17 -19.43
CA PRO A 346 4.61 -18.43 -19.88
C PRO A 346 3.70 -17.24 -19.49
N THR A 347 3.28 -16.47 -20.49
CA THR A 347 2.47 -15.25 -20.32
C THR A 347 0.97 -15.54 -20.43
N ASP A 348 0.17 -14.88 -19.60
CA ASP A 348 -1.30 -14.90 -19.65
C ASP A 348 -1.88 -14.13 -20.85
N ARG A 349 -1.10 -13.19 -21.38
CA ARG A 349 -1.46 -12.25 -22.45
C ARG A 349 -0.27 -12.07 -23.40
N PRO A 350 -0.51 -11.82 -24.69
CA PRO A 350 0.58 -11.60 -25.64
C PRO A 350 1.38 -10.35 -25.27
N ARG A 351 2.72 -10.44 -25.38
CA ARG A 351 3.59 -9.30 -25.12
C ARG A 351 3.31 -8.15 -26.11
N PRO A 352 3.13 -6.91 -25.63
CA PRO A 352 2.94 -5.76 -26.50
C PRO A 352 4.25 -5.36 -27.22
N ALA A 353 4.15 -4.60 -28.32
CA ALA A 353 5.33 -4.11 -29.06
C ALA A 353 6.17 -3.08 -28.27
N VAL A 354 5.57 -2.39 -27.30
CA VAL A 354 6.21 -1.45 -26.39
C VAL A 354 5.67 -1.76 -24.98
N ALA A 355 6.57 -1.87 -24.00
CA ALA A 355 6.18 -2.13 -22.62
C ALA A 355 5.45 -0.91 -22.05
N SER A 356 4.25 -1.08 -21.50
CA SER A 356 3.50 0.04 -20.91
C SER A 356 4.02 0.45 -19.53
N LEU A 357 4.96 -0.32 -18.96
CA LEU A 357 5.43 -0.25 -17.58
C LEU A 357 4.34 -0.42 -16.52
N ARG A 358 3.11 -0.79 -16.91
CA ARG A 358 2.05 -1.08 -15.95
C ARG A 358 2.38 -2.36 -15.21
N GLY A 359 2.30 -2.27 -13.90
CA GLY A 359 2.63 -3.38 -13.02
C GLY A 359 1.70 -3.50 -11.83
N ARG A 360 1.92 -4.55 -11.08
CA ARG A 360 1.25 -4.82 -9.81
C ARG A 360 2.24 -5.47 -8.87
N THR A 361 2.10 -5.17 -7.58
CA THR A 361 2.92 -5.76 -6.53
C THR A 361 2.09 -6.69 -5.66
N GLU A 362 2.50 -7.95 -5.54
CA GLU A 362 1.84 -8.95 -4.71
C GLU A 362 2.74 -9.29 -3.51
N PRO A 363 2.35 -8.94 -2.27
CA PRO A 363 3.08 -9.37 -1.08
C PRO A 363 2.87 -10.87 -0.84
N PHE A 364 3.90 -11.53 -0.30
CA PHE A 364 3.83 -12.95 0.07
C PHE A 364 4.74 -13.27 1.26
N THR A 365 4.48 -14.41 1.90
CA THR A 365 5.31 -14.95 2.99
C THR A 365 5.60 -16.41 2.71
N LEU A 366 6.88 -16.77 2.70
CA LEU A 366 7.31 -18.16 2.56
C LEU A 366 7.09 -18.89 3.88
N GLN A 367 6.48 -20.07 3.82
CA GLN A 367 6.26 -20.91 5.00
C GLN A 367 7.54 -21.68 5.37
N THR A 368 8.45 -21.87 4.42
CA THR A 368 9.74 -22.51 4.66
C THR A 368 10.60 -21.64 5.61
N PRO A 369 10.99 -22.14 6.79
CA PRO A 369 11.74 -21.32 7.76
C PRO A 369 13.13 -20.93 7.24
N PRO A 370 13.55 -19.66 7.34
CA PRO A 370 14.87 -19.19 6.92
C PRO A 370 16.01 -19.99 7.57
N ALA A 371 15.90 -20.31 8.86
CA ALA A 371 16.90 -21.08 9.59
C ALA A 371 17.20 -22.45 8.95
N SER A 372 16.21 -23.08 8.31
CA SER A 372 16.43 -24.34 7.59
C SER A 372 17.22 -24.14 6.30
N LEU A 373 16.97 -23.05 5.59
CA LEU A 373 17.68 -22.68 4.37
C LEU A 373 19.10 -22.19 4.67
N GLU A 374 19.28 -21.47 5.78
CA GLU A 374 20.59 -21.03 6.29
C GLU A 374 21.48 -22.20 6.65
N ARG A 375 20.94 -23.27 7.28
CA ARG A 375 21.70 -24.51 7.51
C ARG A 375 22.13 -25.19 6.22
N LEU A 376 21.29 -25.17 5.19
CA LEU A 376 21.64 -25.69 3.87
C LEU A 376 22.77 -24.85 3.23
N ALA A 377 22.69 -23.52 3.37
CA ALA A 377 23.74 -22.62 2.93
C ALA A 377 25.06 -22.89 3.68
N GLU A 378 25.01 -23.07 5.01
CA GLU A 378 26.19 -23.36 5.83
C GLU A 378 26.84 -24.68 5.45
N ALA A 379 26.05 -25.74 5.25
CA ALA A 379 26.54 -27.05 4.81
C ALA A 379 27.22 -27.00 3.43
N GLY A 380 26.77 -26.10 2.55
CA GLY A 380 27.40 -25.81 1.26
C GLY A 380 28.52 -24.76 1.31
N GLY A 381 28.87 -24.24 2.49
CA GLY A 381 29.87 -23.16 2.62
C GLY A 381 29.50 -21.93 1.79
N THR A 382 28.22 -21.54 1.81
CA THR A 382 27.66 -20.43 1.05
C THR A 382 26.72 -19.58 1.93
N THR A 383 26.01 -18.64 1.32
CA THR A 383 25.02 -17.79 1.98
C THR A 383 23.60 -18.15 1.53
N LEU A 384 22.59 -17.59 2.20
CA LEU A 384 21.18 -17.82 1.85
C LEU A 384 20.84 -17.45 0.39
N PHE A 385 21.48 -16.42 -0.17
CA PHE A 385 21.13 -15.93 -1.52
C PHE A 385 21.38 -16.97 -2.62
N PRO A 386 22.56 -17.62 -2.75
CA PRO A 386 22.76 -18.72 -3.71
C PRO A 386 21.76 -19.89 -3.58
N VAL A 387 21.31 -20.20 -2.35
CA VAL A 387 20.28 -21.23 -2.13
C VAL A 387 18.95 -20.81 -2.74
N LEU A 388 18.50 -19.58 -2.45
CA LEU A 388 17.28 -19.01 -3.02
C LEU A 388 17.38 -18.85 -4.55
N LEU A 389 18.55 -18.46 -5.06
CA LEU A 389 18.81 -18.30 -6.50
C LEU A 389 18.73 -19.64 -7.22
N ALA A 390 19.36 -20.70 -6.69
CA ALA A 390 19.28 -22.04 -7.26
C ALA A 390 17.83 -22.53 -7.29
N ALA A 391 17.08 -22.36 -6.20
CA ALA A 391 15.66 -22.70 -6.16
C ALA A 391 14.84 -21.89 -7.18
N PHE A 392 15.10 -20.59 -7.32
CA PHE A 392 14.41 -19.74 -8.27
C PHE A 392 14.72 -20.14 -9.73
N GLN A 393 15.97 -20.50 -10.02
CA GLN A 393 16.38 -21.03 -11.32
C GLN A 393 15.69 -22.37 -11.65
N VAL A 394 15.48 -23.25 -10.67
CA VAL A 394 14.70 -24.48 -10.84
C VAL A 394 13.24 -24.18 -11.16
N LEU A 395 12.63 -23.21 -10.49
CA LEU A 395 11.28 -22.73 -10.82
C LEU A 395 11.22 -22.20 -12.26
N LEU A 396 12.14 -21.33 -12.65
CA LEU A 396 12.19 -20.78 -14.01
C LEU A 396 12.37 -21.89 -15.07
N HIS A 397 13.22 -22.88 -14.79
CA HIS A 397 13.36 -24.06 -15.65
C HIS A 397 12.06 -24.86 -15.74
N HIS A 398 11.35 -25.05 -14.62
CA HIS A 398 10.05 -25.72 -14.62
C HIS A 398 9.03 -24.98 -15.50
N LEU A 399 9.01 -23.64 -15.44
CA LEU A 399 8.07 -22.80 -16.18
C LEU A 399 8.39 -22.69 -17.68
N THR A 400 9.67 -22.63 -18.04
CA THR A 400 10.12 -22.30 -19.41
C THR A 400 10.65 -23.51 -20.17
N GLY A 401 11.12 -24.55 -19.47
CA GLY A 401 11.88 -25.65 -20.05
C GLY A 401 13.35 -25.33 -20.33
N GLU A 402 13.78 -24.07 -20.18
CA GLU A 402 15.14 -23.62 -20.47
C GLU A 402 16.12 -24.10 -19.40
N THR A 403 17.24 -24.70 -19.82
CA THR A 403 18.31 -25.15 -18.90
C THR A 403 19.40 -24.12 -18.70
N ARG A 404 19.45 -23.08 -19.54
CA ARG A 404 20.39 -21.96 -19.43
C ARG A 404 19.61 -20.66 -19.42
N MET A 405 19.87 -19.78 -18.47
CA MET A 405 19.14 -18.52 -18.31
C MET A 405 19.99 -17.42 -17.67
N LEU A 406 19.53 -16.18 -17.80
CA LEU A 406 20.10 -15.02 -17.13
C LEU A 406 19.07 -14.43 -16.16
N VAL A 407 19.48 -14.24 -14.91
CA VAL A 407 18.65 -13.65 -13.84
C VAL A 407 19.33 -12.39 -13.34
N GLY A 408 18.58 -11.30 -13.17
CA GLY A 408 19.11 -10.07 -12.61
C GLY A 408 19.10 -10.05 -11.09
N THR A 409 20.04 -9.32 -10.48
CA THR A 409 19.99 -8.95 -9.07
C THR A 409 20.52 -7.53 -8.87
N ASP A 410 20.26 -6.95 -7.70
CA ASP A 410 20.70 -5.60 -7.34
C ASP A 410 21.77 -5.67 -6.25
N VAL A 411 22.80 -4.82 -6.34
CA VAL A 411 23.84 -4.68 -5.32
C VAL A 411 23.95 -3.25 -4.82
N ALA A 412 24.20 -3.08 -3.53
CA ALA A 412 24.28 -1.77 -2.89
C ALA A 412 25.43 -0.90 -3.39
N ASN A 413 26.51 -1.50 -3.90
CA ASN A 413 27.69 -0.81 -4.45
C ASN A 413 28.35 0.19 -3.47
N ARG A 414 28.35 -0.14 -2.17
CA ARG A 414 28.91 0.67 -1.07
C ARG A 414 30.03 -0.08 -0.38
N ARG A 415 31.14 -0.29 -1.10
CA ARG A 415 32.28 -1.06 -0.58
C ARG A 415 33.06 -0.26 0.48
N ARG A 416 33.02 1.08 0.43
CA ARG A 416 33.83 1.96 1.30
C ARG A 416 33.04 2.48 2.50
N ARG A 417 33.71 2.57 3.66
CA ARG A 417 33.10 3.01 4.93
C ARG A 417 32.58 4.43 4.85
N GLU A 418 33.31 5.30 4.17
CA GLU A 418 33.00 6.71 3.96
C GLU A 418 31.69 6.92 3.18
N LEU A 419 31.22 5.89 2.46
CA LEU A 419 29.96 5.90 1.71
C LEU A 419 28.77 5.36 2.53
N GLU A 420 28.98 4.69 3.67
CA GLU A 420 27.91 4.03 4.43
C GLU A 420 26.87 5.04 4.97
N GLY A 421 27.33 6.27 5.31
CA GLY A 421 26.49 7.35 5.85
C GLY A 421 25.87 8.30 4.82
N LEU A 422 26.17 8.12 3.52
CA LEU A 422 25.71 9.05 2.47
C LEU A 422 24.33 8.65 1.92
N VAL A 423 23.52 9.64 1.56
CA VAL A 423 22.32 9.45 0.74
C VAL A 423 22.69 9.62 -0.74
N GLY A 424 22.11 8.79 -1.61
CA GLY A 424 22.29 8.87 -3.06
C GLY A 424 21.98 7.56 -3.78
N PHE A 425 22.09 7.55 -5.11
CA PHE A 425 21.80 6.36 -5.91
C PHE A 425 23.07 5.55 -6.21
N PHE A 426 23.40 4.57 -5.38
CA PHE A 426 24.61 3.75 -5.55
C PHE A 426 24.34 2.42 -6.27
N VAL A 427 23.10 1.92 -6.16
CA VAL A 427 22.70 0.59 -6.65
C VAL A 427 23.16 0.33 -8.09
N ASN A 428 23.85 -0.80 -8.28
CA ASN A 428 24.15 -1.36 -9.59
C ASN A 428 23.35 -2.65 -9.81
N GLN A 429 23.12 -3.02 -11.07
CA GLN A 429 22.43 -4.24 -11.45
C GLN A 429 23.44 -5.26 -11.98
N LEU A 430 23.36 -6.49 -11.50
CA LEU A 430 24.25 -7.57 -11.90
C LEU A 430 23.48 -8.68 -12.63
N VAL A 431 24.16 -9.35 -13.55
CA VAL A 431 23.63 -10.48 -14.31
C VAL A 431 24.18 -11.77 -13.72
N LEU A 432 23.30 -12.71 -13.39
CA LEU A 432 23.63 -14.00 -12.81
C LEU A 432 23.28 -15.10 -13.81
N THR A 433 24.27 -15.92 -14.14
CA THR A 433 24.10 -17.08 -15.02
C THR A 433 23.46 -18.25 -14.27
N GLY A 434 22.44 -18.87 -14.86
CA GLY A 434 21.83 -20.10 -14.35
C GLY A 434 22.06 -21.27 -15.31
N ASP A 435 22.92 -22.22 -14.93
CA ASP A 435 23.19 -23.44 -15.69
C ASP A 435 22.61 -24.66 -14.97
N LEU A 436 21.58 -25.25 -15.56
CA LEU A 436 20.88 -26.44 -15.06
C LEU A 436 21.13 -27.68 -15.94
N GLU A 437 22.10 -27.63 -16.87
CA GLU A 437 22.41 -28.75 -17.74
C GLU A 437 22.94 -29.97 -16.97
N GLY A 438 22.57 -31.17 -17.44
CA GLY A 438 23.09 -32.44 -16.95
C GLY A 438 22.34 -33.08 -15.77
N ASP A 439 21.11 -32.63 -15.47
CA ASP A 439 20.29 -33.08 -14.32
C ASP A 439 21.09 -33.06 -12.99
N PRO A 440 21.63 -31.90 -12.58
CA PRO A 440 22.42 -31.80 -11.36
C PRO A 440 21.59 -32.07 -10.10
N THR A 441 22.27 -32.40 -9.01
CA THR A 441 21.69 -32.34 -7.68
C THR A 441 21.46 -30.89 -7.24
N PHE A 442 20.56 -30.67 -6.28
CA PHE A 442 20.34 -29.32 -5.75
C PHE A 442 21.62 -28.71 -5.15
N GLY A 443 22.42 -29.49 -4.43
CA GLY A 443 23.73 -29.03 -3.93
C GLY A 443 24.68 -28.58 -5.03
N GLU A 444 24.74 -29.28 -6.17
CA GLU A 444 25.54 -28.85 -7.33
C GLU A 444 24.99 -27.56 -7.95
N LEU A 445 23.66 -27.36 -7.99
CA LEU A 445 23.05 -26.10 -8.43
C LEU A 445 23.41 -24.94 -7.50
N VAL A 446 23.44 -25.17 -6.18
CA VAL A 446 23.86 -24.16 -5.20
C VAL A 446 25.32 -23.75 -5.43
N GLU A 447 26.22 -24.69 -5.73
CA GLU A 447 27.61 -24.36 -6.07
C GLU A 447 27.72 -23.56 -7.38
N ARG A 448 26.93 -23.91 -8.40
CA ARG A 448 26.87 -23.12 -9.66
C ARG A 448 26.34 -21.70 -9.40
N ALA A 449 25.26 -21.57 -8.62
CA ALA A 449 24.67 -20.28 -8.23
C ALA A 449 25.64 -19.43 -7.39
N LYS A 450 26.41 -20.06 -6.50
CA LYS A 450 27.49 -19.42 -5.73
C LYS A 450 28.57 -18.90 -6.66
N ALA A 451 29.07 -19.72 -7.59
CA ALA A 451 30.09 -19.30 -8.55
C ALA A 451 29.64 -18.11 -9.40
N ALA A 452 28.40 -18.12 -9.89
CA ALA A 452 27.80 -17.00 -10.63
C ALA A 452 27.71 -15.72 -9.78
N THR A 453 27.28 -15.85 -8.52
CA THR A 453 27.19 -14.72 -7.57
C THR A 453 28.56 -14.12 -7.27
N VAL A 454 29.56 -14.97 -7.02
CA VAL A 454 30.94 -14.53 -6.74
C VAL A 454 31.54 -13.80 -7.92
N PHE A 455 31.42 -14.36 -9.14
CA PHE A 455 31.89 -13.68 -10.35
C PHE A 455 31.24 -12.30 -10.50
N ALA A 456 29.91 -12.23 -10.39
CA ALA A 456 29.19 -10.98 -10.53
C ALA A 456 29.63 -9.93 -9.49
N GLN A 457 29.93 -10.35 -8.27
CA GLN A 457 30.42 -9.45 -7.21
C GLN A 457 31.87 -9.02 -7.39
N ASP A 458 32.76 -9.91 -7.87
CA ASP A 458 34.14 -9.55 -8.20
C ASP A 458 34.20 -8.45 -9.28
N HIS A 459 33.26 -8.48 -10.23
CA HIS A 459 33.16 -7.54 -11.36
C HIS A 459 32.02 -6.51 -11.23
N GLN A 460 31.55 -6.23 -10.00
CA GLN A 460 30.38 -5.38 -9.74
C GLN A 460 30.59 -3.89 -10.05
N ASP A 461 31.84 -3.45 -10.20
CA ASP A 461 32.17 -2.05 -10.48
C ASP A 461 31.86 -1.67 -11.95
N ALA A 462 31.66 -2.66 -12.84
CA ALA A 462 31.19 -2.44 -14.20
C ALA A 462 29.73 -1.96 -14.21
N PRO A 463 29.41 -0.78 -14.76
CA PRO A 463 28.04 -0.30 -14.83
C PRO A 463 27.19 -1.18 -15.77
N PHE A 464 25.97 -1.51 -15.34
CA PHE A 464 25.07 -2.40 -16.09
C PHE A 464 24.90 -2.00 -17.58
N ASP A 465 24.62 -0.73 -17.91
CA ASP A 465 24.40 -0.36 -19.32
C ASP A 465 25.67 -0.47 -20.15
N ARG A 466 26.84 -0.33 -19.53
CA ARG A 466 28.12 -0.55 -20.22
C ARG A 466 28.33 -2.02 -20.50
N VAL A 467 27.89 -2.91 -19.61
CA VAL A 467 27.86 -4.36 -19.85
C VAL A 467 26.89 -4.70 -21.00
N VAL A 468 25.70 -4.11 -21.00
CA VAL A 468 24.72 -4.25 -22.10
C VAL A 468 25.33 -3.85 -23.45
N ASP A 469 25.95 -2.67 -23.51
CA ASP A 469 26.60 -2.16 -24.72
C ASP A 469 27.77 -3.06 -25.16
N ALA A 470 28.59 -3.50 -24.20
CA ALA A 470 29.76 -4.34 -24.44
C ALA A 470 29.41 -5.72 -24.99
N VAL A 471 28.30 -6.30 -24.55
CA VAL A 471 27.79 -7.60 -25.00
C VAL A 471 27.11 -7.50 -26.37
N GLY A 472 26.75 -6.28 -26.81
CA GLY A 472 26.27 -6.01 -28.16
C GLY A 472 24.85 -6.51 -28.44
N ILE A 473 23.97 -6.48 -27.44
CA ILE A 473 22.56 -6.89 -27.62
C ILE A 473 21.71 -5.76 -28.22
N GLU A 474 20.75 -6.14 -29.06
CA GLU A 474 19.77 -5.20 -29.59
C GLU A 474 18.84 -4.73 -28.46
N ARG A 475 18.67 -3.41 -28.33
CA ARG A 475 17.75 -2.83 -27.34
C ARG A 475 16.34 -2.88 -27.90
N ARG A 476 15.44 -3.55 -27.18
CA ARG A 476 14.02 -3.64 -27.52
C ARG A 476 13.18 -2.77 -26.60
N LEU A 477 12.05 -2.28 -27.11
CA LEU A 477 11.12 -1.42 -26.36
C LEU A 477 10.10 -2.22 -25.53
N ASP A 478 10.00 -3.53 -25.72
CA ASP A 478 9.03 -4.42 -25.08
C ASP A 478 9.57 -5.18 -23.85
N ARG A 479 10.87 -5.05 -23.54
CA ARG A 479 11.52 -5.79 -22.45
C ARG A 479 12.84 -5.18 -21.99
N SER A 480 13.26 -5.54 -20.78
CA SER A 480 14.58 -5.20 -20.23
C SER A 480 15.72 -5.96 -20.95
N PRO A 481 16.88 -5.32 -21.16
CA PRO A 481 18.06 -5.99 -21.71
C PRO A 481 18.64 -7.04 -20.75
N LEU A 482 19.25 -8.10 -21.30
CA LEU A 482 19.94 -9.23 -20.65
C LEU A 482 19.10 -10.13 -19.73
N PHE A 483 18.16 -9.60 -18.97
CA PHE A 483 17.27 -10.39 -18.10
C PHE A 483 15.87 -9.78 -18.05
N GLN A 484 14.87 -10.66 -18.01
CA GLN A 484 13.46 -10.31 -17.84
C GLN A 484 12.99 -10.48 -16.40
N VAL A 485 13.71 -11.31 -15.63
CA VAL A 485 13.40 -11.67 -14.25
C VAL A 485 14.50 -11.25 -13.30
N LYS A 486 14.13 -10.88 -12.07
CA LYS A 486 15.06 -10.54 -11.00
C LYS A 486 14.75 -11.28 -9.71
N LEU A 487 15.81 -11.63 -8.99
CA LEU A 487 15.75 -12.06 -7.59
C LEU A 487 16.58 -11.13 -6.71
N ILE A 488 15.96 -10.61 -5.66
CA ILE A 488 16.57 -9.68 -4.70
C ILE A 488 16.40 -10.25 -3.30
N LEU A 489 17.49 -10.32 -2.53
CA LEU A 489 17.44 -10.58 -1.09
C LEU A 489 17.92 -9.32 -0.35
N GLN A 490 17.00 -8.64 0.32
CA GLN A 490 17.25 -7.40 1.01
C GLN A 490 17.86 -7.67 2.39
N ASN A 491 19.19 -7.58 2.46
CA ASN A 491 19.99 -7.74 3.68
C ASN A 491 20.64 -6.41 4.13
N THR A 492 20.09 -5.29 3.65
CA THR A 492 20.53 -3.95 4.03
C THR A 492 19.97 -3.61 5.42
N PRO A 493 20.75 -2.98 6.33
CA PRO A 493 20.22 -2.57 7.63
C PRO A 493 18.98 -1.69 7.45
N PHE A 494 17.85 -2.15 7.96
CA PHE A 494 16.61 -1.40 7.97
C PHE A 494 16.16 -1.23 9.41
N GLU A 495 16.39 -0.05 9.98
CA GLU A 495 15.77 0.32 11.24
C GLU A 495 14.37 0.88 10.94
N PRO A 496 13.30 0.40 11.60
CA PRO A 496 12.01 1.01 11.46
C PRO A 496 12.08 2.47 11.93
N LEU A 497 11.47 3.39 11.18
CA LEU A 497 11.40 4.79 11.57
C LEU A 497 10.71 4.89 12.92
N ARG A 498 11.38 5.55 13.87
CA ARG A 498 10.85 5.86 15.20
C ARG A 498 10.81 7.36 15.35
N LEU A 499 9.64 7.90 15.63
CA LEU A 499 9.45 9.29 15.99
C LEU A 499 9.04 9.33 17.47
N ALA A 500 9.72 10.16 18.27
CA ALA A 500 9.43 10.25 19.69
C ALA A 500 7.96 10.59 19.96
N GLY A 501 7.25 9.72 20.69
CA GLY A 501 5.84 9.90 21.04
C GLY A 501 4.82 9.65 19.91
N VAL A 502 5.25 9.03 18.80
CA VAL A 502 4.41 8.74 17.64
C VAL A 502 4.62 7.29 17.19
N ASP A 503 3.53 6.55 17.09
CA ASP A 503 3.49 5.22 16.48
C ASP A 503 3.33 5.35 14.97
N LEU A 504 4.16 4.59 14.23
CA LEU A 504 4.15 4.59 12.76
C LEU A 504 3.65 3.23 12.26
N GLU A 505 2.64 3.29 11.41
CA GLU A 505 2.07 2.13 10.72
C GLU A 505 2.24 2.36 9.21
N PRO A 506 3.01 1.52 8.48
CA PRO A 506 3.15 1.64 7.03
C PRO A 506 1.80 1.52 6.33
N LEU A 507 1.54 2.39 5.36
CA LEU A 507 0.38 2.31 4.49
C LEU A 507 0.81 1.84 3.10
N PRO A 508 0.23 0.75 2.56
CA PRO A 508 0.47 0.32 1.19
C PRO A 508 0.07 1.44 0.22
N VAL A 509 0.95 1.73 -0.74
CA VAL A 509 0.68 2.66 -1.84
C VAL A 509 1.00 1.95 -3.14
N GLU A 510 -0.04 1.60 -3.90
CA GLU A 510 0.15 0.90 -5.17
C GLU A 510 0.55 1.92 -6.25
N LYS A 511 1.76 1.79 -6.76
CA LYS A 511 2.22 2.65 -7.87
C LYS A 511 1.70 2.17 -9.21
N GLY A 512 1.35 0.88 -9.32
CA GLY A 512 0.88 0.29 -10.57
C GLY A 512 1.95 0.26 -11.66
N ILE A 513 3.23 0.11 -11.27
CA ILE A 513 4.41 0.17 -12.15
C ILE A 513 5.23 -1.12 -12.02
N ALA A 514 5.70 -1.65 -13.14
CA ALA A 514 6.71 -2.71 -13.23
C ALA A 514 7.72 -2.39 -14.33
N GLN A 515 9.01 -2.38 -13.95
CA GLN A 515 10.13 -2.12 -14.86
C GLN A 515 10.65 -3.41 -15.54
N GLN A 516 10.29 -4.56 -15.00
CA GLN A 516 10.68 -5.90 -15.46
C GLN A 516 9.43 -6.77 -15.59
N ASP A 517 9.57 -7.90 -16.27
CA ASP A 517 8.46 -8.83 -16.40
C ASP A 517 8.08 -9.39 -15.03
N LEU A 518 9.08 -9.79 -14.23
CA LEU A 518 8.90 -10.26 -12.85
C LEU A 518 10.12 -9.93 -11.98
N VAL A 519 9.90 -9.29 -10.85
CA VAL A 519 10.89 -9.07 -9.78
C VAL A 519 10.37 -9.75 -8.53
N VAL A 520 11.15 -10.66 -7.97
CA VAL A 520 10.89 -11.27 -6.66
C VAL A 520 11.89 -10.69 -5.66
N ALA A 521 11.39 -9.99 -4.65
CA ALA A 521 12.21 -9.45 -3.57
C ALA A 521 11.83 -10.12 -2.25
N LEU A 522 12.84 -10.49 -1.46
CA LEU A 522 12.71 -11.18 -0.19
C LEU A 522 13.47 -10.44 0.91
N TRP A 523 12.98 -10.49 2.14
CA TRP A 523 13.69 -10.05 3.35
C TRP A 523 13.33 -10.97 4.52
N GLN A 524 14.19 -10.97 5.53
CA GLN A 524 13.97 -11.73 6.75
C GLN A 524 13.41 -10.82 7.85
N ARG A 525 12.33 -11.23 8.50
CA ARG A 525 11.74 -10.52 9.65
C ARG A 525 11.22 -11.53 10.66
N GLU A 526 11.54 -11.37 11.95
CA GLU A 526 10.99 -12.18 13.05
C GLU A 526 11.05 -13.71 12.82
N GLY A 527 12.09 -14.20 12.14
CA GLY A 527 12.27 -15.64 11.86
C GLY A 527 11.45 -16.19 10.69
N VAL A 528 10.85 -15.33 9.85
CA VAL A 528 10.19 -15.68 8.59
C VAL A 528 10.83 -14.97 7.40
N LEU A 529 10.67 -15.54 6.21
CA LEU A 529 11.00 -14.88 4.93
C LEU A 529 9.74 -14.31 4.33
N GLU A 530 9.73 -12.99 4.21
CA GLU A 530 8.65 -12.24 3.57
C GLU A 530 9.16 -11.64 2.27
N GLY A 531 8.24 -11.30 1.39
CA GLY A 531 8.59 -10.79 0.09
C GLY A 531 7.47 -10.05 -0.61
N TRP A 532 7.80 -9.51 -1.76
CA TRP A 532 6.83 -9.09 -2.76
C TRP A 532 7.29 -9.51 -4.15
N ALA A 533 6.31 -9.76 -5.02
CA ALA A 533 6.51 -9.97 -6.43
C ALA A 533 5.93 -8.79 -7.20
N ASN A 534 6.77 -8.05 -7.92
CA ASN A 534 6.35 -6.98 -8.81
C ASN A 534 6.40 -7.49 -10.26
N PHE A 535 5.31 -7.39 -10.99
CA PHE A 535 5.22 -7.97 -12.34
C PHE A 535 4.41 -7.10 -13.29
N SER A 536 4.68 -7.27 -14.59
CA SER A 536 3.97 -6.57 -15.65
C SER A 536 2.54 -7.11 -15.81
N THR A 537 1.55 -6.23 -15.69
CA THR A 537 0.14 -6.60 -15.91
C THR A 537 -0.22 -6.75 -17.38
N ASP A 538 0.65 -6.26 -18.28
CA ASP A 538 0.55 -6.57 -19.71
C ASP A 538 0.76 -8.06 -20.00
N LEU A 539 1.48 -8.77 -19.13
CA LEU A 539 1.91 -10.14 -19.35
C LEU A 539 1.21 -11.16 -18.44
N PHE A 540 0.98 -10.81 -17.18
CA PHE A 540 0.55 -11.79 -16.16
C PHE A 540 -0.73 -11.38 -15.42
N ARG A 541 -1.45 -12.38 -14.92
CA ARG A 541 -2.51 -12.25 -13.92
C ARG A 541 -1.92 -12.48 -12.52
N ALA A 542 -2.48 -11.82 -11.52
CA ALA A 542 -2.05 -12.00 -10.13
C ALA A 542 -2.22 -13.45 -9.62
N SER A 543 -3.22 -14.18 -10.11
CA SER A 543 -3.40 -15.61 -9.81
C SER A 543 -2.22 -16.47 -10.28
N THR A 544 -1.68 -16.17 -11.46
CA THR A 544 -0.57 -16.91 -12.08
C THR A 544 0.71 -16.74 -11.26
N VAL A 545 1.05 -15.49 -10.94
CA VAL A 545 2.25 -15.19 -10.13
C VAL A 545 2.13 -15.75 -8.72
N ARG A 546 0.94 -15.69 -8.08
CA ARG A 546 0.72 -16.35 -6.78
C ARG A 546 0.91 -17.87 -6.85
N GLY A 547 0.50 -18.51 -7.94
CA GLY A 547 0.78 -19.92 -8.20
C GLY A 547 2.29 -20.20 -8.18
N TRP A 548 3.07 -19.43 -8.94
CA TRP A 548 4.53 -19.59 -9.01
C TRP A 548 5.22 -19.35 -7.66
N LEU A 549 4.73 -18.41 -6.85
CA LEU A 549 5.26 -18.17 -5.51
C LEU A 549 4.94 -19.33 -4.55
N GLY A 550 3.78 -19.98 -4.71
CA GLY A 550 3.44 -21.21 -3.99
C GLY A 550 4.34 -22.38 -4.40
N ASP A 551 4.58 -22.53 -5.70
CA ASP A 551 5.51 -23.53 -6.25
C ASP A 551 6.95 -23.29 -5.74
N PHE A 552 7.37 -22.02 -5.66
CA PHE A 552 8.66 -21.63 -5.10
C PHE A 552 8.80 -22.06 -3.63
N ASP A 553 7.80 -21.80 -2.79
CA ASP A 553 7.83 -22.22 -1.38
C ASP A 553 7.79 -23.75 -1.24
N GLY A 554 6.99 -24.43 -2.07
CA GLY A 554 6.95 -25.89 -2.13
C GLY A 554 8.31 -26.50 -2.50
N LEU A 555 9.01 -25.90 -3.46
CA LEU A 555 10.37 -26.29 -3.84
C LEU A 555 11.34 -26.09 -2.67
N LEU A 556 11.30 -24.95 -1.99
CA LEU A 556 12.15 -24.65 -0.83
C LEU A 556 11.92 -25.67 0.30
N ALA A 557 10.67 -26.05 0.55
CA ALA A 557 10.33 -27.08 1.54
C ALA A 557 10.87 -28.47 1.16
N GLU A 558 10.92 -28.81 -0.13
CA GLU A 558 11.44 -30.10 -0.60
C GLU A 558 12.96 -30.16 -0.52
N VAL A 559 13.68 -29.12 -0.94
CA VAL A 559 15.15 -29.09 -0.89
C VAL A 559 15.70 -29.08 0.54
N VAL A 560 14.93 -28.55 1.51
CA VAL A 560 15.27 -28.65 2.93
C VAL A 560 15.17 -30.10 3.43
N LYS A 561 14.23 -30.91 2.92
CA LYS A 561 14.08 -32.32 3.31
C LYS A 561 15.11 -33.21 2.65
N GLU A 562 15.36 -32.99 1.36
CA GLU A 562 16.17 -33.86 0.51
C GLU A 562 17.22 -33.04 -0.26
N PRO A 563 18.26 -32.49 0.38
CA PRO A 563 19.21 -31.57 -0.25
C PRO A 563 20.07 -32.19 -1.37
N HIS A 564 20.09 -33.53 -1.46
CA HIS A 564 20.81 -34.28 -2.49
C HIS A 564 19.91 -34.77 -3.62
N CYS A 565 18.64 -34.31 -3.67
CA CYS A 565 17.73 -34.64 -4.76
C CYS A 565 18.25 -34.10 -6.10
N ARG A 566 17.95 -34.83 -7.18
CA ARG A 566 18.26 -34.42 -8.56
C ARG A 566 17.17 -33.49 -9.10
N LEU A 567 17.57 -32.63 -10.03
CA LEU A 567 16.72 -31.62 -10.68
C LEU A 567 15.41 -32.22 -11.23
N GLU A 568 15.47 -33.34 -11.96
CA GLU A 568 14.27 -33.96 -12.55
C GLU A 568 13.26 -34.41 -11.47
N ARG A 569 13.73 -34.87 -10.31
CA ARG A 569 12.85 -35.23 -9.20
C ARG A 569 12.19 -34.00 -8.57
N LEU A 570 12.94 -32.91 -8.39
CA LEU A 570 12.40 -31.64 -7.92
C LEU A 570 11.36 -31.08 -8.90
N ARG A 571 11.60 -31.24 -10.20
CA ARG A 571 10.64 -30.80 -11.22
C ARG A 571 9.35 -31.61 -11.18
N GLN A 572 9.43 -32.93 -10.93
CA GLN A 572 8.27 -33.80 -10.79
C GLN A 572 7.43 -33.48 -9.55
N SER A 573 8.04 -33.07 -8.43
CA SER A 573 7.29 -32.70 -7.23
C SER A 573 6.43 -31.44 -7.43
N LEU A 574 6.86 -30.52 -8.28
CA LEU A 574 6.08 -29.35 -8.68
C LEU A 574 4.84 -29.73 -9.52
N VAL A 575 4.94 -30.73 -10.40
CA VAL A 575 3.80 -31.18 -11.24
C VAL A 575 2.68 -31.80 -10.39
N VAL A 576 3.02 -32.51 -9.32
CA VAL A 576 2.04 -33.21 -8.45
C VAL A 576 1.21 -32.22 -7.62
N ALA A 577 1.77 -31.05 -7.28
CA ALA A 577 1.06 -30.00 -6.55
C ALA A 577 -0.02 -29.29 -7.40
N GLY A 578 0.19 -29.18 -8.72
CA GLY A 578 -0.69 -28.48 -9.66
C GLY A 578 -2.04 -29.13 -9.98
N THR A 579 -2.34 -30.31 -9.43
CA THR A 579 -3.57 -31.08 -9.73
C THR A 579 -4.64 -31.11 -8.63
N THR A 580 -4.55 -30.29 -7.58
CA THR A 580 -5.56 -30.29 -6.50
C THR A 580 -6.23 -28.93 -6.33
N PRO A 581 -7.48 -28.73 -6.80
CA PRO A 581 -8.30 -27.61 -6.37
C PRO A 581 -8.65 -27.80 -4.89
N SER A 582 -8.17 -26.91 -4.02
CA SER A 582 -8.60 -26.83 -2.63
C SER A 582 -10.03 -26.28 -2.59
N THR A 583 -11.02 -27.16 -2.59
CA THR A 583 -12.40 -26.80 -2.22
C THR A 583 -12.47 -26.61 -0.72
N ALA A 584 -12.48 -25.35 -0.27
CA ALA A 584 -12.89 -25.01 1.09
C ALA A 584 -14.37 -25.40 1.29
N GLN A 585 -14.62 -26.30 2.24
CA GLN A 585 -15.95 -26.72 2.65
C GLN A 585 -16.56 -25.69 3.61
N GLU A 586 -17.68 -25.09 3.23
CA GLU A 586 -18.55 -24.34 4.13
C GLU A 586 -19.27 -25.26 5.13
N PRO A 587 -19.45 -24.85 6.40
CA PRO A 587 -20.17 -25.63 7.40
C PRO A 587 -21.70 -25.52 7.20
N LYS A 588 -22.36 -26.66 6.94
CA LYS A 588 -23.83 -26.78 6.87
C LYS A 588 -24.47 -26.64 8.25
N MET A 589 -25.24 -25.57 8.47
CA MET A 589 -26.16 -25.45 9.61
C MET A 589 -27.49 -26.19 9.35
N LYS A 590 -27.99 -26.90 10.38
CA LYS A 590 -29.23 -27.68 10.39
C LYS A 590 -30.45 -26.78 10.63
N LYS A 591 -31.52 -26.99 9.86
CA LYS A 591 -32.84 -26.37 10.08
C LYS A 591 -33.56 -26.98 11.30
N PRO A 592 -34.17 -26.20 12.20
CA PRO A 592 -35.14 -26.73 13.17
C PRO A 592 -36.56 -26.76 12.58
N SER A 593 -37.35 -27.71 13.08
CA SER A 593 -38.71 -28.04 12.66
C SER A 593 -39.78 -27.14 13.28
N LEU A 594 -40.80 -26.79 12.50
CA LEU A 594 -42.01 -26.10 12.94
C LEU A 594 -42.94 -27.03 13.74
N ALA A 595 -43.27 -26.64 14.96
CA ALA A 595 -44.40 -27.19 15.73
C ALA A 595 -45.39 -26.08 16.08
N SER A 596 -46.64 -26.35 15.73
CA SER A 596 -47.82 -25.49 15.81
C SER A 596 -48.23 -25.10 17.22
N PHE A 597 -48.76 -23.88 17.41
CA PHE A 597 -49.73 -23.59 18.46
C PHE A 597 -50.96 -22.83 17.95
N LYS A 598 -52.11 -23.30 18.44
CA LYS A 598 -53.49 -22.96 18.08
C LYS A 598 -53.88 -21.56 18.59
N LYS A 599 -54.64 -20.82 17.78
CA LYS A 599 -55.45 -19.67 18.21
C LYS A 599 -56.75 -20.14 18.90
N SER A 600 -57.19 -19.39 19.89
CA SER A 600 -58.62 -19.19 20.18
C SER A 600 -58.89 -17.74 20.61
N PRO A 601 -60.09 -17.20 20.34
CA PRO A 601 -60.30 -15.77 20.19
C PRO A 601 -60.91 -15.13 21.45
N ALA A 602 -60.65 -13.85 21.66
CA ALA A 602 -61.43 -13.01 22.55
C ALA A 602 -61.80 -11.71 21.83
N ALA A 603 -63.10 -11.44 21.76
CA ALA A 603 -63.65 -10.19 21.30
C ALA A 603 -63.29 -9.08 22.30
N ALA A 604 -62.82 -7.93 21.79
CA ALA A 604 -62.66 -6.73 22.59
C ALA A 604 -62.98 -5.48 21.76
N VAL A 605 -63.72 -4.59 22.41
CA VAL A 605 -64.06 -3.22 22.05
C VAL A 605 -62.89 -2.52 21.34
N ALA A 606 -63.17 -1.73 20.29
CA ALA A 606 -62.17 -1.01 19.51
C ALA A 606 -61.48 0.09 20.35
N THR A 607 -60.53 -0.30 21.19
CA THR A 607 -59.50 0.57 21.74
C THR A 607 -58.51 0.90 20.63
N ARG A 608 -58.24 2.18 20.42
CA ARG A 608 -57.23 2.63 19.47
C ARG A 608 -55.86 2.15 19.97
N LEU A 609 -55.27 1.17 19.29
CA LEU A 609 -54.02 0.51 19.70
C LEU A 609 -52.76 1.37 19.50
N VAL A 610 -52.84 2.36 18.60
CA VAL A 610 -51.72 3.26 18.27
C VAL A 610 -52.19 4.71 18.24
N GLU A 611 -51.49 5.56 18.98
CA GLU A 611 -51.69 7.00 19.03
C GLU A 611 -50.80 7.70 17.99
N ARG A 612 -51.32 8.81 17.43
CA ARG A 612 -50.61 9.67 16.48
C ARG A 612 -50.37 11.02 17.16
N SER A 613 -49.14 11.51 17.15
CA SER A 613 -48.78 12.82 17.71
C SER A 613 -47.78 13.55 16.83
N LEU A 614 -47.78 14.89 16.90
CA LEU A 614 -46.79 15.72 16.23
C LEU A 614 -45.70 16.16 17.22
N PRO A 615 -44.45 16.29 16.77
CA PRO A 615 -43.37 16.78 17.61
C PRO A 615 -43.56 18.27 17.92
N ALA A 616 -43.00 18.72 19.05
CA ALA A 616 -43.05 20.12 19.44
C ALA A 616 -42.37 21.06 18.43
N SER A 617 -41.44 20.54 17.62
CA SER A 617 -40.66 21.27 16.62
C SER A 617 -41.39 21.54 15.30
N GLY A 618 -42.55 20.91 15.03
CA GLY A 618 -43.28 21.12 13.78
C GLY A 618 -44.14 19.95 13.33
N SER A 619 -44.46 19.89 12.03
CA SER A 619 -45.38 18.90 11.44
C SER A 619 -44.73 17.58 11.02
N LEU A 620 -43.43 17.39 11.28
CA LEU A 620 -42.61 16.27 10.79
C LEU A 620 -41.59 15.83 11.85
N PRO A 621 -41.31 14.53 12.00
CA PRO A 621 -42.10 13.39 11.51
C PRO A 621 -43.39 13.20 12.32
N LEU A 622 -44.42 12.59 11.73
CA LEU A 622 -45.60 12.16 12.51
C LEU A 622 -45.21 10.95 13.38
N ILE A 623 -45.42 11.05 14.69
CA ILE A 623 -44.98 10.05 15.66
C ILE A 623 -46.13 9.08 15.96
N PHE A 624 -45.84 7.79 15.83
CA PHE A 624 -46.71 6.68 16.20
C PHE A 624 -46.19 6.02 17.46
N SER A 625 -47.06 5.86 18.46
CA SER A 625 -46.73 5.20 19.73
C SER A 625 -47.81 4.20 20.13
N PRO A 626 -47.47 3.02 20.67
CA PRO A 626 -48.46 2.07 21.17
C PRO A 626 -49.18 2.66 22.38
N THR A 627 -50.50 2.46 22.49
CA THR A 627 -51.27 2.93 23.66
C THR A 627 -51.21 1.97 24.85
N THR A 628 -50.79 0.73 24.61
CA THR A 628 -50.59 -0.33 25.61
C THR A 628 -49.35 -1.17 25.25
N ASP A 629 -48.69 -1.77 26.24
CA ASP A 629 -47.59 -2.69 26.00
C ASP A 629 -48.03 -3.93 25.20
N GLY A 630 -47.16 -4.42 24.31
CA GLY A 630 -47.38 -5.66 23.55
C GLY A 630 -48.14 -5.53 22.22
N VAL A 631 -48.37 -4.31 21.71
CA VAL A 631 -48.90 -4.11 20.35
C VAL A 631 -47.86 -4.57 19.31
N ASP A 632 -48.18 -5.60 18.53
CA ASP A 632 -47.35 -6.03 17.40
C ASP A 632 -47.51 -5.03 16.25
N LEU A 633 -46.43 -4.29 15.96
CA LEU A 633 -46.42 -3.24 14.94
C LEU A 633 -46.75 -3.78 13.55
N VAL A 634 -46.25 -4.96 13.20
CA VAL A 634 -46.47 -5.58 11.87
C VAL A 634 -47.91 -6.04 11.72
N GLU A 635 -48.47 -6.70 12.73
CA GLU A 635 -49.88 -7.14 12.70
C GLU A 635 -50.85 -5.96 12.65
N TRP A 636 -50.59 -4.91 13.44
CA TRP A 636 -51.38 -3.68 13.40
C TRP A 636 -51.27 -2.96 12.05
N LEU A 637 -50.04 -2.81 11.53
CA LEU A 637 -49.80 -2.13 10.27
C LEU A 637 -50.48 -2.85 9.09
N ALA A 638 -50.55 -4.19 9.09
CA ALA A 638 -51.24 -4.94 8.05
C ALA A 638 -52.72 -4.54 7.92
N GLY A 639 -53.38 -4.17 9.03
CA GLY A 639 -54.76 -3.67 9.03
C GLY A 639 -54.91 -2.19 8.72
N GLU A 640 -53.90 -1.37 9.04
CA GLU A 640 -53.93 0.11 8.92
C GLU A 640 -53.08 0.65 7.77
N ARG A 641 -52.50 -0.21 6.93
CA ARG A 641 -51.51 0.14 5.89
C ARG A 641 -51.94 1.32 5.02
N ALA A 642 -53.19 1.33 4.54
CA ALA A 642 -53.68 2.39 3.67
C ALA A 642 -53.72 3.76 4.37
N ALA A 643 -54.08 3.80 5.64
CA ALA A 643 -54.10 5.01 6.45
C ALA A 643 -52.67 5.49 6.75
N VAL A 644 -51.77 4.58 7.13
CA VAL A 644 -50.35 4.89 7.37
C VAL A 644 -49.68 5.43 6.11
N LEU A 645 -49.94 4.86 4.93
CA LEU A 645 -49.43 5.39 3.67
C LEU A 645 -50.05 6.75 3.29
N ALA A 646 -51.28 7.04 3.70
CA ALA A 646 -51.88 8.37 3.53
C ALA A 646 -51.24 9.41 4.46
N ASP A 647 -50.94 9.02 5.71
CA ASP A 647 -50.19 9.83 6.66
C ASP A 647 -48.77 10.11 6.11
N LEU A 648 -48.11 9.09 5.52
CA LEU A 648 -46.80 9.24 4.88
C LEU A 648 -46.84 10.23 3.72
N ARG A 649 -47.86 10.17 2.85
CA ARG A 649 -48.00 11.16 1.76
C ARG A 649 -48.27 12.58 2.26
N SER A 650 -48.97 12.71 3.39
CA SER A 650 -49.31 14.01 3.96
C SER A 650 -48.11 14.68 4.62
N HIS A 651 -47.33 13.90 5.37
CA HIS A 651 -46.23 14.42 6.17
C HIS A 651 -44.85 14.25 5.50
N GLY A 652 -44.61 13.15 4.79
CA GLY A 652 -43.33 12.82 4.14
C GLY A 652 -42.42 11.92 5.00
N ALA A 653 -42.57 11.97 6.32
CA ALA A 653 -41.82 11.12 7.27
C ALA A 653 -42.69 10.70 8.46
N LEU A 654 -42.60 9.42 8.82
CA LEU A 654 -43.28 8.83 9.97
C LEU A 654 -42.24 8.21 10.92
N PHE A 655 -42.48 8.31 12.22
CA PHE A 655 -41.57 7.84 13.26
C PHE A 655 -42.31 6.94 14.26
N PHE A 656 -42.00 5.65 14.27
CA PHE A 656 -42.60 4.64 15.14
C PHE A 656 -41.74 4.46 16.38
N ARG A 657 -42.29 4.80 17.54
CA ARG A 657 -41.59 4.76 18.82
C ARG A 657 -42.23 3.80 19.79
N GLY A 658 -41.40 3.07 20.54
CA GLY A 658 -41.85 2.23 21.65
C GLY A 658 -42.39 0.85 21.24
N PHE A 659 -42.22 0.44 19.99
CA PHE A 659 -42.62 -0.89 19.50
C PHE A 659 -41.53 -1.97 19.67
N GLY A 660 -40.31 -1.58 20.05
CA GLY A 660 -39.23 -2.53 20.39
C GLY A 660 -38.67 -3.30 19.19
N VAL A 661 -38.54 -2.68 18.02
CA VAL A 661 -38.04 -3.34 16.81
C VAL A 661 -36.51 -3.50 16.85
N THR A 662 -36.01 -4.55 17.48
CA THR A 662 -34.55 -4.77 17.62
C THR A 662 -33.98 -5.86 16.71
N GLU A 663 -34.82 -6.79 16.26
CA GLU A 663 -34.41 -7.94 15.47
C GLU A 663 -34.49 -7.67 13.95
N PRO A 664 -33.42 -7.95 13.17
CA PRO A 664 -33.40 -7.70 11.72
C PRO A 664 -34.54 -8.38 10.95
N GLU A 665 -34.88 -9.62 11.29
CA GLU A 665 -35.98 -10.37 10.64
C GLU A 665 -37.35 -9.71 10.89
N TYR A 666 -37.56 -9.15 12.09
CA TYR A 666 -38.79 -8.43 12.41
C TYR A 666 -38.85 -7.10 11.65
N PHE A 667 -37.71 -6.39 11.57
CA PHE A 667 -37.59 -5.16 10.77
C PHE A 667 -37.86 -5.41 9.29
N GLU A 668 -37.35 -6.49 8.71
CA GLU A 668 -37.61 -6.86 7.31
C GLU A 668 -39.10 -7.15 7.06
N ARG A 669 -39.78 -7.84 7.98
CA ARG A 669 -41.24 -8.02 7.92
C ARG A 669 -42.00 -6.71 7.97
N PHE A 670 -41.59 -5.78 8.83
CA PHE A 670 -42.17 -4.44 8.87
C PHE A 670 -41.98 -3.73 7.53
N ALA A 671 -40.76 -3.73 7.00
CA ALA A 671 -40.44 -3.10 5.72
C ALA A 671 -41.27 -3.68 4.57
N THR A 672 -41.42 -5.01 4.52
CA THR A 672 -42.23 -5.73 3.51
C THR A 672 -43.74 -5.49 3.68
N THR A 673 -44.19 -5.12 4.88
CA THR A 673 -45.60 -4.75 5.10
C THR A 673 -45.90 -3.35 4.57
N VAL A 674 -44.90 -2.46 4.59
CA VAL A 674 -45.03 -1.10 4.03
C VAL A 674 -44.84 -1.10 2.51
N CYS A 675 -43.77 -1.73 2.01
CA CYS A 675 -43.36 -1.71 0.61
C CYS A 675 -43.73 -3.02 -0.09
N ASP A 676 -44.31 -2.94 -1.29
CA ASP A 676 -44.70 -4.14 -2.03
C ASP A 676 -43.49 -4.89 -2.62
N SER A 677 -42.36 -4.18 -2.78
CA SER A 677 -41.07 -4.76 -3.16
C SER A 677 -39.92 -4.07 -2.43
N LEU A 678 -39.08 -4.88 -1.76
CA LEU A 678 -37.79 -4.44 -1.23
C LEU A 678 -36.69 -4.73 -2.25
N PHE A 679 -35.64 -3.93 -2.22
CA PHE A 679 -34.57 -3.98 -3.22
C PHE A 679 -33.23 -4.42 -2.61
N ASP A 680 -32.49 -5.24 -3.37
CA ASP A 680 -31.28 -5.97 -2.91
C ASP A 680 -29.95 -5.25 -3.27
N GLU A 681 -29.92 -4.36 -4.28
CA GLU A 681 -28.66 -3.83 -4.83
C GLU A 681 -28.62 -2.30 -5.00
N ASN A 682 -28.04 -1.54 -4.07
CA ASN A 682 -27.85 -0.09 -4.24
C ASN A 682 -26.54 0.26 -4.97
N GLY A 683 -26.48 -0.04 -6.27
CA GLY A 683 -25.78 0.67 -7.37
C GLY A 683 -24.30 1.08 -7.30
N GLU A 684 -23.68 1.37 -6.16
CA GLU A 684 -22.32 1.91 -6.08
C GLU A 684 -21.51 1.56 -4.82
N HIS A 685 -22.10 0.93 -3.80
CA HIS A 685 -21.40 0.62 -2.55
C HIS A 685 -21.48 -0.88 -2.18
N PRO A 686 -20.36 -1.54 -1.85
CA PRO A 686 -20.41 -2.92 -1.37
C PRO A 686 -21.17 -2.98 -0.04
N HIS A 687 -22.23 -3.79 0.06
CA HIS A 687 -23.02 -3.94 1.28
C HIS A 687 -22.68 -5.26 1.97
N GLU A 688 -22.55 -5.23 3.30
CA GLU A 688 -22.54 -6.45 4.11
C GLU A 688 -24.01 -6.73 4.50
N SER A 689 -24.62 -7.74 3.87
CA SER A 689 -26.01 -8.09 4.13
C SER A 689 -26.16 -8.67 5.53
N VAL A 690 -27.15 -8.17 6.29
CA VAL A 690 -27.41 -8.64 7.67
C VAL A 690 -28.50 -9.71 7.65
N SER A 691 -29.52 -9.56 6.80
CA SER A 691 -30.59 -10.53 6.51
C SER A 691 -31.38 -10.06 5.29
N GLY A 692 -31.51 -10.90 4.25
CA GLY A 692 -32.33 -10.59 3.07
C GLY A 692 -32.01 -9.20 2.47
N ASN A 693 -33.03 -8.34 2.37
CA ASN A 693 -32.89 -6.97 1.82
C ASN A 693 -32.55 -5.90 2.88
N VAL A 694 -32.03 -6.30 4.05
CA VAL A 694 -31.68 -5.40 5.16
C VAL A 694 -30.16 -5.32 5.32
N TYR A 695 -29.65 -4.09 5.41
CA TYR A 695 -28.22 -3.82 5.56
C TYR A 695 -27.91 -2.77 6.63
N THR A 696 -26.64 -2.68 7.01
CA THR A 696 -26.08 -1.63 7.88
C THR A 696 -25.30 -0.60 7.06
N PRO A 697 -25.38 0.71 7.35
CA PRO A 697 -24.56 1.71 6.67
C PRO A 697 -23.09 1.59 7.12
N VAL A 698 -22.16 1.22 6.22
CA VAL A 698 -20.76 0.91 6.59
C VAL A 698 -19.78 2.10 6.39
N PHE A 699 -20.21 3.18 5.71
CA PHE A 699 -19.25 4.09 5.04
C PHE A 699 -19.18 5.54 5.54
N TYR A 700 -19.86 5.92 6.63
CA TYR A 700 -19.94 7.34 7.06
C TYR A 700 -19.31 7.58 8.43
N SER A 701 -18.28 8.45 8.50
CA SER A 701 -17.58 8.75 9.77
C SER A 701 -18.53 9.34 10.81
N PRO A 702 -18.56 8.81 12.04
CA PRO A 702 -19.45 9.30 13.09
C PRO A 702 -19.23 10.77 13.47
N ALA A 703 -18.05 11.35 13.21
CA ALA A 703 -17.70 12.69 13.67
C ALA A 703 -18.32 13.85 12.87
N ASN A 704 -18.83 13.62 11.65
CA ASN A 704 -19.28 14.69 10.75
C ASN A 704 -20.75 14.55 10.35
N LYS A 705 -21.40 15.68 10.05
CA LYS A 705 -22.78 15.67 9.55
C LYS A 705 -22.79 15.12 8.12
N LEU A 706 -23.60 14.09 7.88
CA LEU A 706 -23.97 13.74 6.51
C LEU A 706 -24.99 14.78 6.06
N LEU A 707 -24.67 15.54 5.01
CA LEU A 707 -25.53 16.61 4.51
C LEU A 707 -26.88 16.05 4.05
N TRP A 708 -27.92 16.88 4.10
CA TRP A 708 -29.25 16.52 3.63
C TRP A 708 -29.22 16.04 2.20
N HIS A 709 -30.03 15.05 1.87
CA HIS A 709 -30.15 14.51 0.53
C HIS A 709 -31.44 13.71 0.35
N ASN A 710 -31.87 13.61 -0.91
CA ASN A 710 -32.80 12.59 -1.36
C ASN A 710 -31.99 11.44 -1.97
N GLU A 711 -32.12 10.25 -1.42
CA GLU A 711 -31.29 9.08 -1.73
C GLU A 711 -31.29 8.79 -3.23
N ASN A 712 -30.11 8.60 -3.82
CA ASN A 712 -29.92 8.29 -5.24
C ASN A 712 -30.60 9.22 -6.25
N SER A 713 -30.91 10.46 -5.88
CA SER A 713 -31.57 11.42 -6.79
C SER A 713 -30.73 11.77 -8.04
N PHE A 714 -29.43 11.47 -8.06
CA PHE A 714 -28.58 11.60 -9.25
C PHE A 714 -28.61 10.36 -10.17
N ASN A 715 -29.05 9.20 -9.66
CA ASN A 715 -29.15 7.96 -10.45
C ASN A 715 -30.40 7.95 -11.32
N PHE A 716 -30.40 7.10 -12.36
CA PHE A 716 -31.59 6.89 -13.18
C PHE A 716 -32.72 6.18 -12.43
N ARG A 717 -32.36 5.34 -11.45
CA ARG A 717 -33.27 4.63 -10.54
C ARG A 717 -32.98 5.08 -9.10
N TRP A 718 -34.02 5.31 -8.32
CA TRP A 718 -33.91 5.69 -6.91
C TRP A 718 -35.00 5.02 -6.07
N PRO A 719 -34.78 4.82 -4.76
CA PRO A 719 -35.81 4.26 -3.89
C PRO A 719 -36.93 5.30 -3.67
N GLY A 720 -38.18 4.87 -3.76
CA GLY A 720 -39.33 5.70 -3.41
C GLY A 720 -39.53 5.79 -1.90
N LYS A 721 -39.21 4.72 -1.16
CA LYS A 721 -39.32 4.67 0.30
C LYS A 721 -38.01 4.22 0.94
N ILE A 722 -37.70 4.84 2.08
CA ILE A 722 -36.51 4.53 2.88
C ILE A 722 -36.96 4.27 4.32
N ILE A 723 -36.44 3.20 4.92
CA ILE A 723 -36.80 2.76 6.26
C ILE A 723 -35.54 2.60 7.08
N PHE A 724 -35.48 3.28 8.21
CA PHE A 724 -34.38 3.21 9.17
C PHE A 724 -34.85 2.59 10.49
N CYS A 725 -34.05 1.73 11.10
CA CYS A 725 -34.33 1.17 12.42
C CYS A 725 -33.10 1.26 13.34
N SER A 726 -33.27 1.87 14.51
CA SER A 726 -32.23 2.03 15.52
C SER A 726 -32.19 0.85 16.48
N VAL A 727 -31.37 -0.15 16.18
CA VAL A 727 -31.14 -1.30 17.07
C VAL A 727 -30.35 -0.87 18.31
N LEU A 728 -29.34 -0.02 18.10
CA LEU A 728 -28.54 0.57 19.17
C LEU A 728 -28.36 2.07 18.88
N PRO A 729 -29.00 2.98 19.64
CA PRO A 729 -28.75 4.41 19.50
C PRO A 729 -27.36 4.77 20.02
N ALA A 730 -26.78 5.83 19.46
CA ALA A 730 -25.49 6.36 19.93
C ALA A 730 -25.60 6.92 21.35
N ALA A 731 -24.48 6.97 22.06
CA ALA A 731 -24.44 7.58 23.40
C ALA A 731 -24.76 9.08 23.38
N SER A 732 -24.42 9.78 22.29
CA SER A 732 -24.84 11.15 22.02
C SER A 732 -24.86 11.43 20.51
N GLY A 733 -25.83 12.23 20.06
CA GLY A 733 -26.01 12.58 18.66
C GLY A 733 -26.51 11.43 17.79
N GLY A 734 -26.25 11.50 16.48
CA GLY A 734 -26.50 10.39 15.55
C GLY A 734 -27.96 10.23 15.17
N GLU A 735 -28.76 11.26 15.45
CA GLU A 735 -30.10 11.42 14.92
C GLU A 735 -30.05 11.47 13.40
N THR A 736 -31.18 11.17 12.78
CA THR A 736 -31.39 11.30 11.34
C THR A 736 -32.30 12.51 11.13
N PRO A 737 -31.76 13.74 10.97
CA PRO A 737 -32.59 14.89 10.65
C PRO A 737 -33.35 14.69 9.35
N VAL A 738 -34.55 15.23 9.29
CA VAL A 738 -35.45 15.16 8.15
C VAL A 738 -35.95 16.55 7.79
N ALA A 739 -36.14 16.83 6.51
CA ALA A 739 -36.72 18.08 6.02
C ALA A 739 -37.79 17.78 4.97
N ASP A 740 -38.93 18.47 5.07
CA ASP A 740 -40.00 18.38 4.07
C ASP A 740 -39.54 19.06 2.77
N SER A 741 -39.27 18.27 1.75
CA SER A 741 -38.73 18.72 0.46
C SER A 741 -39.66 19.70 -0.27
N ARG A 742 -40.97 19.68 0.03
CA ARG A 742 -41.93 20.65 -0.53
C ARG A 742 -41.77 22.02 0.14
N GLN A 743 -41.49 22.02 1.45
CA GLN A 743 -41.23 23.26 2.19
C GLN A 743 -39.87 23.82 1.80
N VAL A 744 -38.87 22.97 1.61
CA VAL A 744 -37.55 23.36 1.07
C VAL A 744 -37.74 24.03 -0.30
N TYR A 745 -38.46 23.41 -1.23
CA TYR A 745 -38.78 23.99 -2.53
C TYR A 745 -39.44 25.38 -2.42
N ARG A 746 -40.41 25.56 -1.50
CA ARG A 746 -41.09 26.85 -1.29
C ARG A 746 -40.21 27.91 -0.63
N ALA A 747 -39.20 27.50 0.14
CA ALA A 747 -38.34 28.37 0.94
C ALA A 747 -37.02 28.76 0.26
N ILE A 748 -36.62 28.07 -0.81
CA ILE A 748 -35.53 28.49 -1.68
C ILE A 748 -35.94 29.77 -2.41
N ASP A 749 -34.98 30.68 -2.60
CA ASP A 749 -35.22 31.94 -3.28
C ASP A 749 -35.77 31.67 -4.70
N PRO A 750 -36.83 32.37 -5.16
CA PRO A 750 -37.41 32.14 -6.47
C PRO A 750 -36.40 32.17 -7.62
N GLU A 751 -35.41 33.07 -7.60
CA GLU A 751 -34.40 33.16 -8.66
C GLU A 751 -33.52 31.90 -8.71
N ILE A 752 -33.09 31.43 -7.54
CA ILE A 752 -32.29 30.20 -7.41
C ILE A 752 -33.14 29.00 -7.83
N ARG A 753 -34.35 28.90 -7.28
CA ARG A 753 -35.29 27.79 -7.51
C ARG A 753 -35.63 27.64 -8.98
N ASP A 754 -36.05 28.73 -9.62
CA ASP A 754 -36.53 28.70 -11.01
C ASP A 754 -35.39 28.31 -11.95
N ARG A 755 -34.15 28.70 -11.65
CA ARG A 755 -32.97 28.31 -12.44
C ARG A 755 -32.63 26.83 -12.31
N PHE A 756 -32.71 26.27 -11.10
CA PHE A 756 -32.55 24.83 -10.89
C PHE A 756 -33.70 24.01 -11.50
N GLU A 757 -34.91 24.56 -11.50
CA GLU A 757 -36.08 23.92 -12.10
C GLU A 757 -35.99 23.91 -13.64
N GLU A 758 -35.53 25.01 -14.24
CA GLU A 758 -35.36 25.11 -15.70
C GLU A 758 -34.18 24.26 -16.21
N LEU A 759 -33.02 24.34 -15.55
CA LEU A 759 -31.78 23.76 -16.07
C LEU A 759 -31.44 22.39 -15.48
N GLY A 760 -32.02 22.01 -14.34
CA GLY A 760 -31.62 20.82 -13.60
C GLY A 760 -30.16 20.86 -13.13
N VAL A 761 -29.63 19.68 -12.75
CA VAL A 761 -28.26 19.50 -12.28
C VAL A 761 -27.57 18.45 -13.15
N LEU A 762 -26.43 18.84 -13.74
CA LEU A 762 -25.52 17.94 -14.43
C LEU A 762 -24.47 17.44 -13.43
N TYR A 763 -24.55 16.16 -13.08
CA TYR A 763 -23.57 15.50 -12.23
C TYR A 763 -22.45 14.91 -13.09
N ARG A 764 -21.20 15.08 -12.67
CA ARG A 764 -20.02 14.55 -13.35
C ARG A 764 -19.14 13.76 -12.41
N ARG A 765 -18.81 12.54 -12.81
CA ARG A 765 -17.93 11.66 -12.03
C ARG A 765 -16.73 11.24 -12.86
N ASN A 766 -15.55 11.38 -12.27
CA ASN A 766 -14.30 10.91 -12.87
C ASN A 766 -13.87 9.61 -12.19
N TYR A 767 -13.56 8.61 -13.01
CA TYR A 767 -13.03 7.31 -12.61
C TYR A 767 -11.69 7.11 -13.32
N GLY A 768 -10.63 6.90 -12.55
CA GLY A 768 -9.29 6.77 -13.11
C GLY A 768 -8.23 7.14 -12.09
N ARG A 769 -6.96 7.05 -12.51
CA ARG A 769 -5.81 7.21 -11.63
C ARG A 769 -5.72 8.65 -11.11
N GLY A 770 -6.06 8.87 -9.83
CA GLY A 770 -6.12 10.20 -9.21
C GLY A 770 -6.93 10.22 -7.90
N MET A 771 -7.78 11.24 -7.70
CA MET A 771 -8.66 11.34 -6.52
C MET A 771 -9.92 10.46 -6.59
N GLY A 772 -10.27 9.95 -7.77
CA GLY A 772 -11.41 9.05 -7.98
C GLY A 772 -11.03 7.58 -7.84
N LEU A 773 -12.02 6.72 -7.61
CA LEU A 773 -11.83 5.26 -7.70
C LEU A 773 -11.55 4.85 -9.14
N ASP A 774 -10.76 3.81 -9.35
CA ASP A 774 -10.54 3.29 -10.69
C ASP A 774 -11.84 2.68 -11.23
N TRP A 775 -12.13 2.83 -12.51
CA TRP A 775 -13.40 2.35 -13.06
C TRP A 775 -13.48 0.82 -13.00
N GLN A 776 -12.35 0.13 -13.12
CA GLN A 776 -12.28 -1.33 -13.01
C GLN A 776 -12.64 -1.83 -11.61
N GLU A 777 -12.30 -1.06 -10.57
CA GLU A 777 -12.68 -1.39 -9.20
C GLU A 777 -14.17 -1.16 -8.96
N VAL A 778 -14.70 -0.06 -9.47
CA VAL A 778 -16.12 0.29 -9.31
C VAL A 778 -17.03 -0.66 -10.08
N PHE A 779 -16.72 -0.93 -11.35
CA PHE A 779 -17.52 -1.78 -12.23
C PHE A 779 -17.11 -3.26 -12.17
N GLN A 780 -16.07 -3.60 -11.40
CA GLN A 780 -15.54 -4.95 -11.22
C GLN A 780 -15.26 -5.69 -12.53
N THR A 781 -14.76 -4.95 -13.53
CA THR A 781 -14.50 -5.47 -14.88
C THR A 781 -13.36 -4.71 -15.55
N ASP A 782 -12.58 -5.40 -16.37
CA ASP A 782 -11.57 -4.81 -17.27
C ASP A 782 -12.13 -4.54 -18.69
N ASP A 783 -13.37 -4.95 -18.97
CA ASP A 783 -14.00 -4.77 -20.29
C ASP A 783 -14.80 -3.47 -20.35
N ARG A 784 -14.32 -2.53 -21.17
CA ARG A 784 -15.00 -1.25 -21.40
C ARG A 784 -16.43 -1.42 -21.89
N ARG A 785 -16.73 -2.45 -22.68
CA ARG A 785 -18.09 -2.68 -23.22
C ARG A 785 -19.11 -2.92 -22.12
N VAL A 786 -18.72 -3.66 -21.08
CA VAL A 786 -19.59 -3.90 -19.91
C VAL A 786 -19.93 -2.58 -19.22
N VAL A 787 -18.97 -1.66 -19.14
CA VAL A 787 -19.17 -0.33 -18.54
C VAL A 787 -20.01 0.57 -19.44
N GLU A 788 -19.79 0.52 -20.75
CA GLU A 788 -20.58 1.25 -21.74
C GLU A 788 -22.04 0.79 -21.72
N ASP A 789 -22.28 -0.53 -21.69
CA ASP A 789 -23.61 -1.13 -21.56
C ASP A 789 -24.29 -0.70 -20.25
N TYR A 790 -23.57 -0.76 -19.12
CA TYR A 790 -24.07 -0.23 -17.85
C TYR A 790 -24.44 1.25 -17.93
N CYS A 791 -23.59 2.07 -18.57
CA CYS A 791 -23.87 3.50 -18.76
C CYS A 791 -25.12 3.71 -19.60
N HIS A 792 -25.31 2.93 -20.66
CA HIS A 792 -26.51 2.97 -21.50
C HIS A 792 -27.77 2.58 -20.70
N GLU A 793 -27.73 1.47 -19.96
CA GLU A 793 -28.84 1.00 -19.11
C GLU A 793 -29.24 2.04 -18.04
N ASN A 794 -28.26 2.76 -17.50
CA ASN A 794 -28.44 3.76 -16.45
C ASN A 794 -28.53 5.21 -16.96
N ARG A 795 -28.67 5.40 -18.28
CA ARG A 795 -28.76 6.73 -18.93
C ARG A 795 -27.67 7.69 -18.47
N LEU A 796 -26.44 7.23 -18.51
CA LEU A 796 -25.23 8.00 -18.28
C LEU A 796 -24.58 8.29 -19.63
N SER A 797 -24.21 9.54 -19.86
CA SER A 797 -23.22 9.85 -20.89
C SER A 797 -21.84 9.46 -20.36
N PHE A 798 -20.97 9.00 -21.25
CA PHE A 798 -19.62 8.61 -20.88
C PHE A 798 -18.60 9.12 -21.88
N HIS A 799 -17.40 9.41 -21.38
CA HIS A 799 -16.27 9.85 -22.16
C HIS A 799 -15.00 9.15 -21.66
N TRP A 800 -14.36 8.39 -22.53
CA TRP A 800 -13.05 7.80 -22.27
C TRP A 800 -11.96 8.84 -22.57
N ARG A 801 -11.11 9.12 -21.59
CA ARG A 801 -9.95 10.00 -21.72
C ARG A 801 -8.76 9.25 -22.34
N ASP A 802 -7.81 10.00 -22.90
CA ASP A 802 -6.61 9.46 -23.57
C ASP A 802 -5.72 8.61 -22.65
N ASP A 803 -5.74 8.90 -21.34
CA ASP A 803 -5.04 8.15 -20.29
C ASP A 803 -5.75 6.86 -19.85
N GLY A 804 -6.91 6.57 -20.46
CA GLY A 804 -7.75 5.41 -20.16
C GLY A 804 -8.68 5.58 -18.96
N ALA A 805 -8.77 6.78 -18.37
CA ALA A 805 -9.78 7.13 -17.39
C ALA A 805 -11.17 7.28 -18.05
N LEU A 806 -12.22 7.14 -17.25
CA LEU A 806 -13.61 7.28 -17.62
C LEU A 806 -14.20 8.50 -16.92
N ARG A 807 -14.92 9.34 -17.66
CA ARG A 807 -15.83 10.33 -17.09
C ARG A 807 -17.26 9.91 -17.41
N THR A 808 -18.14 9.90 -16.42
CA THR A 808 -19.59 9.78 -16.66
C THR A 808 -20.30 11.06 -16.28
N GLU A 809 -21.35 11.41 -17.01
CA GLU A 809 -22.18 12.56 -16.71
C GLU A 809 -23.67 12.22 -16.83
N CYS A 810 -24.47 12.78 -15.94
CA CYS A 810 -25.92 12.62 -15.97
C CYS A 810 -26.64 13.92 -15.60
N LEU A 811 -27.58 14.33 -16.46
CA LEU A 811 -28.48 15.44 -16.18
C LEU A 811 -29.72 14.92 -15.47
N ARG A 812 -30.08 15.54 -14.34
CA ARG A 812 -31.27 15.20 -13.55
C ARG A 812 -32.03 16.46 -13.13
N PRO A 813 -33.36 16.40 -13.04
CA PRO A 813 -34.13 17.53 -12.54
C PRO A 813 -33.78 17.80 -11.06
N ALA A 814 -33.71 19.08 -10.69
CA ALA A 814 -33.53 19.48 -9.29
C ALA A 814 -34.85 19.44 -8.50
N VAL A 815 -35.97 19.48 -9.21
CA VAL A 815 -37.34 19.55 -8.72
C VAL A 815 -38.18 18.51 -9.44
N ILE A 816 -38.94 17.71 -8.70
CA ILE A 816 -39.89 16.74 -9.28
C ILE A 816 -41.28 16.89 -8.67
N GLU A 817 -42.29 16.43 -9.39
CA GLU A 817 -43.65 16.35 -8.90
C GLU A 817 -43.90 14.96 -8.28
N HIS A 818 -44.39 14.92 -7.04
CA HIS A 818 -44.71 13.65 -6.40
C HIS A 818 -45.96 13.03 -7.02
N ALA A 819 -45.82 11.85 -7.63
CA ALA A 819 -46.84 11.23 -8.49
C ALA A 819 -48.23 11.08 -7.86
N ALA A 820 -48.33 10.90 -6.54
CA ALA A 820 -49.61 10.71 -5.86
C ALA A 820 -50.22 12.00 -5.29
N THR A 821 -49.43 13.04 -5.01
CA THR A 821 -49.93 14.30 -4.40
C THR A 821 -49.97 15.46 -5.39
N GLY A 822 -49.22 15.38 -6.50
CA GLY A 822 -49.08 16.47 -7.47
C GLY A 822 -48.29 17.69 -6.95
N GLU A 823 -47.64 17.56 -5.79
CA GLU A 823 -46.86 18.66 -5.21
C GLU A 823 -45.42 18.65 -5.75
N LYS A 824 -44.91 19.82 -6.12
CA LYS A 824 -43.50 20.03 -6.45
C LYS A 824 -42.64 19.88 -5.21
N SER A 825 -41.52 19.18 -5.39
CA SER A 825 -40.60 18.82 -4.33
C SER A 825 -39.15 19.04 -4.76
N TRP A 826 -38.34 19.61 -3.86
CA TRP A 826 -36.90 19.75 -4.07
C TRP A 826 -36.23 18.38 -3.90
N PHE A 827 -35.71 17.82 -5.00
CA PHE A 827 -35.23 16.44 -5.08
C PHE A 827 -33.88 16.37 -5.77
N ASN A 828 -32.79 16.59 -5.03
CA ASN A 828 -31.44 16.46 -5.56
C ASN A 828 -30.37 16.23 -4.48
N GLN A 829 -29.15 15.97 -4.95
CA GLN A 829 -27.97 15.67 -4.15
C GLN A 829 -26.78 16.60 -4.45
N ALA A 830 -27.03 17.76 -5.06
CA ALA A 830 -25.97 18.65 -5.56
C ALA A 830 -24.95 19.04 -4.47
N GLN A 831 -25.38 19.21 -3.23
CA GLN A 831 -24.55 19.52 -2.05
C GLN A 831 -23.46 18.49 -1.75
N HIS A 832 -23.60 17.24 -2.20
CA HIS A 832 -22.54 16.21 -2.07
C HIS A 832 -21.53 16.24 -3.22
N TRP A 833 -21.81 17.01 -4.27
CA TRP A 833 -21.02 17.09 -5.50
C TRP A 833 -20.41 18.48 -5.71
N HIS A 834 -20.90 19.51 -5.02
CA HIS A 834 -20.41 20.88 -5.17
C HIS A 834 -19.28 21.20 -4.16
N PRO A 835 -18.08 21.62 -4.61
CA PRO A 835 -16.96 21.93 -3.71
C PRO A 835 -17.24 23.01 -2.67
N ALA A 836 -18.16 23.93 -2.94
CA ALA A 836 -18.55 24.98 -1.99
C ALA A 836 -19.23 24.46 -0.72
N CYS A 837 -19.75 23.24 -0.75
CA CYS A 837 -20.35 22.57 0.40
C CYS A 837 -19.32 21.84 1.27
N LEU A 838 -18.07 21.77 0.81
CA LEU A 838 -16.93 21.33 1.62
C LEU A 838 -16.50 22.47 2.54
N ASP A 839 -15.84 22.12 3.64
CA ASP A 839 -15.29 23.15 4.51
C ASP A 839 -14.16 23.94 3.80
N PRO A 840 -13.92 25.21 4.18
CA PRO A 840 -13.00 26.09 3.43
C PRO A 840 -11.56 25.56 3.30
N ALA A 841 -11.04 24.84 4.29
CA ALA A 841 -9.66 24.35 4.28
C ALA A 841 -9.50 23.15 3.32
N THR A 842 -10.47 22.23 3.34
CA THR A 842 -10.56 21.12 2.38
C THR A 842 -10.69 21.64 0.95
N ARG A 843 -11.59 22.60 0.72
CA ARG A 843 -11.80 23.19 -0.60
C ARG A 843 -10.55 23.87 -1.15
N GLN A 844 -9.86 24.67 -0.33
CA GLN A 844 -8.62 25.34 -0.74
C GLN A 844 -7.51 24.33 -1.06
N SER A 845 -7.41 23.26 -0.29
CA SER A 845 -6.42 22.21 -0.52
C SER A 845 -6.68 21.46 -1.82
N LEU A 846 -7.94 21.06 -2.06
CA LEU A 846 -8.35 20.37 -3.29
C LEU A 846 -8.09 21.22 -4.54
N THR A 847 -8.48 22.50 -4.51
CA THR A 847 -8.29 23.44 -5.63
C THR A 847 -6.83 23.85 -5.87
N SER A 848 -5.96 23.72 -4.87
CA SER A 848 -4.51 24.00 -5.03
C SER A 848 -3.72 22.82 -5.62
N LEU A 849 -4.25 21.60 -5.50
CA LEU A 849 -3.56 20.37 -5.89
C LEU A 849 -4.10 19.76 -7.19
N PHE A 850 -5.35 20.05 -7.54
CA PHE A 850 -6.06 19.45 -8.66
C PHE A 850 -6.81 20.51 -9.47
N SER A 851 -6.94 20.26 -10.78
CA SER A 851 -7.86 21.02 -11.63
C SER A 851 -9.31 20.69 -11.27
N GLU A 852 -10.25 21.61 -11.50
CA GLU A 852 -11.68 21.33 -11.30
C GLU A 852 -12.17 20.15 -12.17
N GLU A 853 -11.55 19.95 -13.34
CA GLU A 853 -11.88 18.86 -14.25
C GLU A 853 -11.46 17.48 -13.74
N ASP A 854 -10.53 17.41 -12.79
CA ASP A 854 -9.99 16.17 -12.21
C ASP A 854 -10.58 15.84 -10.83
N LEU A 855 -11.56 16.62 -10.36
CA LEU A 855 -12.29 16.32 -9.14
C LEU A 855 -13.05 14.98 -9.28
N PRO A 856 -13.07 14.11 -8.25
CA PRO A 856 -13.74 12.81 -8.34
C PRO A 856 -15.24 12.95 -8.59
N ARG A 857 -15.85 13.99 -8.04
CA ARG A 857 -17.24 14.37 -8.20
C ARG A 857 -17.33 15.89 -8.38
N SER A 858 -18.14 16.33 -9.33
CA SER A 858 -18.51 17.73 -9.53
C SER A 858 -19.93 17.86 -10.06
N CYS A 859 -20.54 19.04 -9.95
CA CYS A 859 -21.84 19.33 -10.56
C CYS A 859 -21.91 20.74 -11.14
N SER A 860 -22.77 20.92 -12.13
CA SER A 860 -23.09 22.21 -12.77
C SER A 860 -24.57 22.27 -13.17
N PHE A 861 -25.04 23.38 -13.74
CA PHE A 861 -26.35 23.40 -14.40
C PHE A 861 -26.35 22.53 -15.67
N GLY A 862 -27.54 22.16 -16.16
CA GLY A 862 -27.70 21.28 -17.33
C GLY A 862 -27.22 21.88 -18.65
N ASP A 863 -27.09 23.20 -18.75
CA ASP A 863 -26.46 23.89 -19.88
C ASP A 863 -24.93 23.92 -19.79
N GLY A 864 -24.35 23.34 -18.74
CA GLY A 864 -22.92 23.30 -18.46
C GLY A 864 -22.39 24.52 -17.69
N SER A 865 -23.22 25.54 -17.44
CA SER A 865 -22.81 26.71 -16.65
C SER A 865 -22.58 26.34 -15.18
N PRO A 866 -21.58 26.93 -14.49
CA PRO A 866 -21.29 26.61 -13.10
C PRO A 866 -22.46 27.02 -12.19
N ILE A 867 -22.72 26.21 -11.15
CA ILE A 867 -23.63 26.59 -10.08
C ILE A 867 -22.87 27.55 -9.15
N PRO A 868 -23.38 28.76 -8.87
CA PRO A 868 -22.69 29.68 -7.96
C PRO A 868 -22.62 29.13 -6.53
N ASP A 869 -21.52 29.39 -5.84
CA ASP A 869 -21.31 28.94 -4.45
C ASP A 869 -22.44 29.42 -3.53
N GLU A 870 -22.85 30.67 -3.70
CA GLU A 870 -23.90 31.32 -2.92
C GLU A 870 -25.26 30.61 -3.07
N PHE A 871 -25.52 29.97 -4.21
CA PHE A 871 -26.76 29.21 -4.40
C PHE A 871 -26.75 27.97 -3.52
N MET A 872 -25.62 27.26 -3.47
CA MET A 872 -25.46 26.07 -2.64
C MET A 872 -25.46 26.40 -1.14
N HIS A 873 -24.87 27.53 -0.75
CA HIS A 873 -24.96 28.02 0.63
C HIS A 873 -26.40 28.35 1.03
N HIS A 874 -27.16 29.03 0.16
CA HIS A 874 -28.58 29.31 0.41
C HIS A 874 -29.40 28.03 0.59
N VAL A 875 -29.19 27.01 -0.25
CA VAL A 875 -29.86 25.71 -0.13
C VAL A 875 -29.54 25.05 1.21
N LEU A 876 -28.28 25.05 1.64
CA LEU A 876 -27.89 24.50 2.95
C LEU A 876 -28.50 25.27 4.13
N GLU A 877 -28.60 26.60 4.04
CA GLU A 877 -29.26 27.43 5.05
C GLU A 877 -30.76 27.13 5.15
N VAL A 878 -31.44 26.94 4.01
CA VAL A 878 -32.85 26.55 3.97
C VAL A 878 -33.04 25.19 4.65
N TYR A 879 -32.20 24.19 4.35
CA TYR A 879 -32.25 22.89 5.01
C TYR A 879 -32.02 23.00 6.52
N ALA A 880 -30.99 23.72 6.96
CA ALA A 880 -30.69 23.90 8.37
C ALA A 880 -31.84 24.59 9.14
N ARG A 881 -32.57 25.50 8.49
CA ARG A 881 -33.73 26.19 9.08
C ARG A 881 -34.97 25.28 9.18
N LEU A 882 -35.14 24.36 8.23
CA LEU A 882 -36.34 23.53 8.10
C LEU A 882 -36.16 22.11 8.65
N GLU A 883 -34.96 21.73 9.08
CA GLU A 883 -34.74 20.39 9.60
C GLU A 883 -35.51 20.13 10.90
N ALA A 884 -36.11 18.95 10.98
CA ALA A 884 -36.68 18.40 12.19
C ALA A 884 -35.83 17.22 12.64
N VAL A 885 -35.55 17.16 13.95
CA VAL A 885 -34.69 16.13 14.54
C VAL A 885 -35.49 15.39 15.60
N GLN A 886 -35.48 14.06 15.53
CA GLN A 886 -35.99 13.19 16.59
C GLN A 886 -34.84 12.35 17.15
N PRO A 887 -34.63 12.34 18.48
CA PRO A 887 -33.62 11.48 19.09
C PRO A 887 -34.00 10.02 18.91
N TRP A 888 -33.03 9.15 18.67
CA TRP A 888 -33.29 7.72 18.50
C TRP A 888 -33.46 7.01 19.85
N GLY A 889 -34.53 6.24 20.00
CA GLY A 889 -34.63 5.17 20.99
C GLY A 889 -34.14 3.82 20.42
N ALA A 890 -33.87 2.86 21.32
CA ALA A 890 -33.65 1.48 20.90
C ALA A 890 -34.97 0.87 20.41
N GLY A 891 -34.96 0.33 19.19
CA GLY A 891 -36.11 -0.24 18.50
C GLY A 891 -37.06 0.77 17.85
N ASP A 892 -36.66 2.04 17.76
CA ASP A 892 -37.40 3.06 17.02
C ASP A 892 -37.20 2.86 15.49
N VAL A 893 -38.25 3.12 14.71
CA VAL A 893 -38.24 2.97 13.25
C VAL A 893 -38.70 4.28 12.59
N MET A 894 -37.98 4.73 11.55
CA MET A 894 -38.38 5.88 10.73
C MET A 894 -38.66 5.44 9.30
N LEU A 895 -39.80 5.84 8.76
CA LEU A 895 -40.23 5.59 7.39
C LEU A 895 -40.34 6.92 6.65
N LEU A 896 -39.73 7.00 5.47
CA LEU A 896 -39.65 8.21 4.67
C LEU A 896 -40.15 7.94 3.25
N ASP A 897 -40.81 8.95 2.67
CA ASP A 897 -41.00 9.05 1.23
C ASP A 897 -39.86 9.90 0.66
N ASN A 898 -39.03 9.30 -0.19
CA ASN A 898 -37.78 9.91 -0.65
C ASN A 898 -38.02 11.14 -1.53
N VAL A 899 -39.17 11.24 -2.19
CA VAL A 899 -39.52 12.43 -2.99
C VAL A 899 -39.95 13.56 -2.07
N LEU A 900 -40.77 13.26 -1.05
CA LEU A 900 -41.35 14.27 -0.16
C LEU A 900 -40.40 14.70 0.97
N CYS A 901 -39.40 13.90 1.30
CA CYS A 901 -38.54 14.15 2.44
C CYS A 901 -37.06 13.88 2.14
N ALA A 902 -36.24 14.89 2.39
CA ALA A 902 -34.79 14.75 2.43
C ALA A 902 -34.33 14.41 3.85
N HIS A 903 -33.23 13.68 3.97
CA HIS A 903 -32.70 13.25 5.26
C HIS A 903 -31.19 13.47 5.35
N ALA A 904 -30.68 13.54 6.58
CA ALA A 904 -29.29 13.77 6.93
C ALA A 904 -28.86 12.82 8.06
N ARG A 905 -27.62 12.95 8.54
CA ARG A 905 -27.20 12.30 9.79
C ARG A 905 -26.34 13.23 10.61
N ASN A 906 -26.75 13.51 11.84
CA ASN A 906 -25.93 14.30 12.76
C ASN A 906 -24.66 13.54 13.18
N PRO A 907 -23.59 14.27 13.58
CA PRO A 907 -22.44 13.68 14.25
C PRO A 907 -22.85 12.90 15.50
N TYR A 908 -22.06 11.89 15.89
CA TYR A 908 -22.28 11.11 17.11
C TYR A 908 -21.00 10.56 17.73
N GLN A 909 -21.12 10.15 18.99
CA GLN A 909 -20.07 9.45 19.74
C GLN A 909 -20.59 8.13 20.30
N GLY A 910 -19.69 7.13 20.34
CA GLY A 910 -19.99 5.78 20.83
C GLY A 910 -20.55 4.85 19.75
N ASP A 911 -20.88 3.63 20.17
CA ASP A 911 -21.43 2.60 19.30
C ASP A 911 -22.85 2.95 18.84
N ARG A 912 -23.15 2.67 17.57
CA ARG A 912 -24.47 2.88 16.97
C ARG A 912 -24.74 1.79 15.95
N LYS A 913 -25.94 1.21 15.98
CA LYS A 913 -26.38 0.20 15.01
C LYS A 913 -27.72 0.62 14.40
N LEU A 914 -27.67 1.01 13.12
CA LEU A 914 -28.85 1.24 12.28
C LEU A 914 -29.02 0.12 11.28
N LEU A 915 -30.24 -0.35 11.11
CA LEU A 915 -30.68 -1.17 9.98
C LEU A 915 -31.39 -0.28 8.95
N VAL A 916 -31.22 -0.60 7.67
CA VAL A 916 -31.84 0.12 6.56
C VAL A 916 -32.52 -0.86 5.61
N ALA A 917 -33.70 -0.48 5.13
CA ALA A 917 -34.40 -1.14 4.04
C ALA A 917 -34.92 -0.08 3.06
N MET A 918 -34.95 -0.40 1.77
CA MET A 918 -35.41 0.50 0.71
C MET A 918 -36.36 -0.24 -0.22
N GLY A 919 -37.35 0.47 -0.76
CA GLY A 919 -38.38 -0.12 -1.61
C GLY A 919 -39.05 0.88 -2.55
N ASP A 920 -39.92 0.35 -3.40
CA ASP A 920 -40.73 1.09 -4.38
C ASP A 920 -39.87 1.96 -5.32
N MET A 921 -39.01 1.32 -6.12
CA MET A 921 -38.07 2.01 -7.00
C MET A 921 -38.77 2.91 -8.03
N GLY A 922 -38.38 4.19 -8.05
CA GLY A 922 -38.74 5.16 -9.09
C GLY A 922 -37.69 5.24 -10.20
N THR A 923 -38.10 5.80 -11.34
CA THR A 923 -37.27 6.04 -12.55
C THR A 923 -37.60 7.40 -13.16
N PHE A 924 -36.61 8.07 -13.76
CA PHE A 924 -36.85 9.30 -14.52
C PHE A 924 -37.38 8.88 -15.90
N GLU A 925 -38.69 8.65 -16.03
CA GLU A 925 -39.30 8.43 -17.36
C GLU A 925 -39.00 9.64 -18.27
N ALA A 926 -38.80 9.38 -19.57
CA ALA A 926 -38.46 10.41 -20.55
C ALA A 926 -39.67 11.27 -20.91
#